data_AF-A0A839J123-F1
#
_entry.id   AF-A0A839J123-F1
#
_cell.length_a   1.000
_cell.length_b   1.000
_cell.length_c   1.000
_cell.angle_alpha   90.00
_cell.angle_beta   90.00
_cell.angle_gamma   90.00
#
_symmetry.space_group_name_H-M   'P 1'
#
loop_
_entity.id
_entity.type
_entity.pdbx_description
1 polymer ?
#
loop_
_entity_poly.entity_id
_entity_poly.type
_entity_poly.pdbx_seq_one_letter_code
_entity_poly.pdbx_strand_id
1 'polypeptide(L)'
;MRPKSAPQHTAEHRRLAESPTDEDAWRLWGPYVAGRQWGTVREDYSDDGDAWGHFPFDQAHTRAYRWGEDGIAGLCDRYGFLNLAVAFWNGNDDRLKERWFGVTNHEGNHGEDVKEFWWDVDATPTHAWAQQLYRYPQAAYPYEQLRAGNAARGRDEPEYELADTGVLAEDRFFDVLVTHAKASPDDICIRITATNHGPEAAPLDIVPQLWFRNTWSWGNDDRRPSLREVRPPELSTGGAVAIEAEHGFLGRYRLHGRGRPELLFCDNETDDEATFGQPRRSPHPTTAVDRAIVHRDDSLLNPARTGTKVALRYHFDAVAPGETVTVDLRLSDEPPPTHLFGAAFEAVLRNRREEADEFYAAVIPAETTDEDRLIARRAFAGLLWGRQLYRYPVADWLAGDPVGPPVNRPPRNQGWSHLYLADIISMPDAWEYPWFAAWDLAFHCVALAHVDPSFAKNQLILMCREWAQHPDGQLPAYEWDFGDVNPPVHAWAAWQVFIADGGWDREFLVRVFTKLMLNFGWWVNRTDLNGSQLFEGGFLGMDNISVFDRSHDVPEGWVLEQSDATSWMAFFCLSMVKMAFELARSDDAWDDVATTFTERFVAIAEAMDAFGPDSTSLWDDEDGFYYDVLVREDGSESQKVRVRSLVGLLPLLAVAVAPDWVASELTDYTARLRWLQRRFPGRLAQLLTATPDEEGAELTFAVVPPERFARMVGRMFDEAEFYAPGGVRSLSAAYRDGQHLPVAGQDLPIAYVPGESDSPMFGGNSNWRGPVWFPINVLLVDALHTYARHGGKAMRVELPRGSGNFVSLEDAAYDLEERLVSLFRLGPDGRRPGDPYHQPTGPLWAAHPTFSEYFDGDNGVGLGAAHQTGWTAMVAHLICTP
;
A
#
# COMPACT_ATOMS: atom_id res chain seq x y z
N MET A 1 1.03 -11.49 -28.74
CA MET A 1 1.18 -12.60 -27.77
C MET A 1 0.38 -13.82 -28.26
N ARG A 2 0.72 -15.04 -27.84
CA ARG A 2 -0.23 -16.17 -27.88
C ARG A 2 -1.21 -16.02 -26.71
N PRO A 3 -2.50 -16.37 -26.83
CA PRO A 3 -3.39 -16.37 -25.67
C PRO A 3 -2.87 -17.37 -24.62
N LYS A 4 -2.84 -16.98 -23.35
CA LYS A 4 -2.77 -17.93 -22.23
C LYS A 4 -3.92 -18.94 -22.40
N SER A 5 -3.72 -20.19 -22.01
CA SER A 5 -4.79 -21.21 -22.04
C SER A 5 -6.02 -20.71 -21.28
N ALA A 6 -7.22 -20.95 -21.83
CA ALA A 6 -8.48 -20.49 -21.21
C ALA A 6 -8.50 -20.82 -19.71
N PRO A 7 -8.86 -19.86 -18.84
CA PRO A 7 -8.59 -19.95 -17.41
C PRO A 7 -9.25 -21.17 -16.78
N GLN A 8 -8.54 -21.81 -15.84
CA GLN A 8 -9.11 -22.89 -15.06
C GLN A 8 -10.13 -22.30 -14.08
N HIS A 9 -11.41 -22.42 -14.42
CA HIS A 9 -12.53 -21.86 -13.66
C HIS A 9 -12.76 -22.62 -12.34
N THR A 10 -11.94 -22.32 -11.33
CA THR A 10 -12.09 -22.71 -9.92
C THR A 10 -13.41 -22.20 -9.34
N ALA A 11 -13.69 -22.47 -8.06
CA ALA A 11 -14.81 -21.81 -7.38
C ALA A 11 -14.65 -20.29 -7.31
N GLU A 12 -13.45 -19.80 -6.97
CA GLU A 12 -13.20 -18.37 -6.79
C GLU A 12 -13.22 -17.59 -8.11
N HIS A 13 -12.66 -18.14 -9.19
CA HIS A 13 -12.77 -17.54 -10.53
C HIS A 13 -14.22 -17.40 -11.00
N ARG A 14 -15.16 -18.19 -10.48
CA ARG A 14 -16.60 -18.04 -10.75
C ARG A 14 -17.22 -16.93 -9.89
N ARG A 15 -16.88 -16.83 -8.60
CA ARG A 15 -17.33 -15.70 -7.76
C ARG A 15 -16.87 -14.35 -8.31
N LEU A 16 -15.63 -14.26 -8.80
CA LEU A 16 -15.11 -13.06 -9.44
C LEU A 16 -15.88 -12.69 -10.72
N ALA A 17 -16.21 -13.66 -11.56
CA ALA A 17 -17.06 -13.43 -12.73
C ALA A 17 -18.52 -13.08 -12.37
N GLU A 18 -18.99 -13.51 -11.19
CA GLU A 18 -20.26 -13.12 -10.57
C GLU A 18 -20.16 -11.81 -9.76
N SER A 19 -18.99 -11.16 -9.67
CA SER A 19 -18.77 -9.93 -8.89
C SER A 19 -17.69 -9.00 -9.48
N PRO A 20 -17.91 -8.47 -10.70
CA PRO A 20 -16.98 -7.55 -11.37
C PRO A 20 -16.91 -6.14 -10.76
N THR A 21 -17.85 -5.76 -9.90
CA THR A 21 -17.93 -4.43 -9.27
C THR A 21 -18.11 -4.54 -7.75
N ASP A 22 -17.71 -3.50 -7.02
CA ASP A 22 -17.79 -3.51 -5.55
C ASP A 22 -19.23 -3.46 -5.01
N GLU A 23 -20.22 -3.17 -5.86
CA GLU A 23 -21.66 -3.31 -5.53
C GLU A 23 -22.14 -4.78 -5.47
N ASP A 24 -21.39 -5.72 -6.04
CA ASP A 24 -21.84 -7.11 -6.20
C ASP A 24 -21.76 -7.91 -4.89
N ALA A 25 -22.76 -8.79 -4.67
CA ALA A 25 -23.05 -9.36 -3.37
C ALA A 25 -21.84 -10.01 -2.65
N TRP A 26 -20.97 -10.77 -3.34
CA TRP A 26 -19.82 -11.39 -2.68
C TRP A 26 -18.85 -10.35 -2.07
N ARG A 27 -18.81 -9.11 -2.57
CA ARG A 27 -18.00 -7.99 -2.05
C ARG A 27 -18.74 -7.14 -1.01
N LEU A 28 -19.98 -7.49 -0.62
CA LEU A 28 -20.72 -6.76 0.42
C LEU A 28 -19.99 -6.80 1.77
N TRP A 29 -19.40 -7.94 2.13
CA TRP A 29 -18.71 -8.16 3.40
C TRP A 29 -17.23 -8.46 3.18
N GLY A 30 -16.35 -7.89 4.01
CA GLY A 30 -14.92 -8.19 3.93
C GLY A 30 -14.13 -7.60 5.10
N PRO A 31 -12.80 -7.82 5.14
CA PRO A 31 -11.92 -7.30 6.18
C PRO A 31 -11.64 -5.79 5.97
N TYR A 32 -12.68 -5.00 5.73
CA TYR A 32 -12.57 -3.59 5.35
C TYR A 32 -12.43 -2.63 6.54
N VAL A 33 -12.35 -3.18 7.77
CA VAL A 33 -12.09 -2.45 9.02
C VAL A 33 -10.62 -2.07 9.07
N ALA A 34 -10.29 -0.85 9.52
CA ALA A 34 -8.91 -0.39 9.52
C ALA A 34 -8.05 -1.05 10.61
N GLY A 35 -6.73 -1.11 10.38
CA GLY A 35 -5.75 -1.41 11.44
C GLY A 35 -5.66 -0.28 12.47
N ARG A 36 -5.84 0.97 12.02
CA ARG A 36 -5.86 2.19 12.83
C ARG A 36 -6.83 3.22 12.23
N GLN A 37 -7.70 3.79 13.06
CA GLN A 37 -8.57 4.92 12.68
C GLN A 37 -8.28 6.19 13.52
N TRP A 38 -7.76 6.04 14.74
CA TRP A 38 -7.24 7.15 15.55
C TRP A 38 -6.02 7.81 14.89
N GLY A 39 -5.80 9.11 15.18
CA GLY A 39 -4.71 9.90 14.61
C GLY A 39 -4.78 10.21 13.11
N THR A 40 -5.80 9.74 12.40
CA THR A 40 -5.98 10.01 10.95
C THR A 40 -6.52 11.41 10.68
N VAL A 41 -6.18 12.00 9.52
CA VAL A 41 -6.64 13.35 9.13
C VAL A 41 -8.15 13.43 9.09
N ARG A 42 -8.83 12.37 8.64
CA ARG A 42 -10.30 12.31 8.62
C ARG A 42 -10.92 12.43 10.03
N GLU A 43 -10.24 11.98 11.09
CA GLU A 43 -10.69 12.13 12.48
C GLU A 43 -10.09 13.36 13.21
N ASP A 44 -9.31 14.21 12.52
CA ASP A 44 -8.75 15.45 13.06
C ASP A 44 -9.79 16.58 13.15
N TYR A 45 -10.01 17.11 14.34
CA TYR A 45 -10.84 18.30 14.59
C TYR A 45 -10.09 19.30 15.50
N SER A 46 -8.76 19.38 15.35
CA SER A 46 -7.91 20.41 15.94
C SER A 46 -8.05 21.76 15.22
N ASP A 47 -7.52 22.82 15.83
CA ASP A 47 -7.44 24.16 15.23
C ASP A 47 -6.11 24.39 14.47
N ASP A 48 -5.13 23.50 14.63
CA ASP A 48 -3.75 23.61 14.12
C ASP A 48 -3.32 22.48 13.16
N GLY A 49 -4.00 21.33 13.19
CA GLY A 49 -3.78 20.19 12.28
C GLY A 49 -3.00 19.02 12.87
N ASP A 50 -2.83 18.98 14.19
CA ASP A 50 -2.26 17.86 14.94
C ASP A 50 -3.31 16.75 15.16
N ALA A 51 -3.45 15.90 14.14
CA ALA A 51 -4.32 14.72 14.21
C ALA A 51 -3.93 13.74 15.33
N TRP A 52 -2.63 13.62 15.62
CA TRP A 52 -2.08 12.72 16.64
C TRP A 52 -2.46 13.15 18.05
N GLY A 53 -2.23 14.41 18.41
CA GLY A 53 -2.66 15.00 19.67
C GLY A 53 -4.17 15.18 19.78
N HIS A 54 -4.89 15.37 18.67
CA HIS A 54 -6.35 15.51 18.68
C HIS A 54 -7.08 14.20 19.04
N PHE A 55 -6.67 13.07 18.47
CA PHE A 55 -7.30 11.76 18.69
C PHE A 55 -6.23 10.66 18.88
N PRO A 56 -5.52 10.66 20.02
CA PRO A 56 -4.48 9.67 20.32
C PRO A 56 -5.04 8.30 20.71
N PHE A 57 -4.19 7.28 20.68
CA PHE A 57 -4.50 5.89 21.08
C PHE A 57 -5.23 5.79 22.44
N ASP A 58 -4.84 6.57 23.44
CA ASP A 58 -5.49 6.52 24.77
C ASP A 58 -6.96 6.96 24.77
N GLN A 59 -7.44 7.63 23.71
CA GLN A 59 -8.86 7.95 23.52
C GLN A 59 -9.56 7.01 22.52
N ALA A 60 -8.81 6.17 21.79
CA ALA A 60 -9.33 5.25 20.76
C ALA A 60 -10.34 4.23 21.31
N HIS A 61 -10.23 3.87 22.59
CA HIS A 61 -11.16 2.96 23.28
C HIS A 61 -12.27 3.70 24.06
N THR A 62 -12.26 5.04 24.12
CA THR A 62 -13.24 5.85 24.86
C THR A 62 -14.14 6.71 23.95
N ARG A 63 -13.69 7.04 22.73
CA ARG A 63 -14.43 7.77 21.70
C ARG A 63 -15.06 6.82 20.68
N ALA A 64 -16.16 7.25 20.09
CA ALA A 64 -16.65 6.70 18.82
C ALA A 64 -16.06 7.50 17.64
N TYR A 65 -15.73 6.81 16.55
CA TYR A 65 -15.21 7.41 15.32
C TYR A 65 -16.31 8.01 14.45
N ARG A 66 -15.94 8.95 13.58
CA ARG A 66 -16.86 9.65 12.69
C ARG A 66 -16.95 9.04 11.29
N TRP A 67 -15.80 8.67 10.72
CA TRP A 67 -15.67 8.36 9.29
C TRP A 67 -15.36 6.90 9.04
N GLY A 68 -14.36 6.33 9.72
CA GLY A 68 -14.04 4.90 9.71
C GLY A 68 -14.38 4.21 11.03
N GLU A 69 -13.85 3.00 11.20
CA GLU A 69 -13.78 2.20 12.44
C GLU A 69 -12.51 1.32 12.34
N ASP A 70 -11.93 0.92 13.47
CA ASP A 70 -10.76 0.01 13.54
C ASP A 70 -11.00 -1.17 14.50
N GLY A 71 -10.20 -2.24 14.36
CA GLY A 71 -10.26 -3.41 15.27
C GLY A 71 -9.60 -4.68 14.76
N ILE A 72 -9.03 -5.47 15.68
CA ILE A 72 -8.18 -6.63 15.36
C ILE A 72 -8.96 -7.72 14.59
N ALA A 73 -8.40 -8.15 13.46
CA ALA A 73 -8.98 -9.09 12.49
C ALA A 73 -10.44 -8.75 12.11
N GLY A 74 -10.74 -7.45 11.93
CA GLY A 74 -12.09 -6.97 11.70
C GLY A 74 -12.75 -7.47 10.40
N LEU A 75 -14.07 -7.41 10.39
CA LEU A 75 -14.99 -7.74 9.30
C LEU A 75 -16.12 -6.71 9.31
N CYS A 76 -16.44 -6.08 8.20
CA CYS A 76 -17.60 -5.18 8.09
C CYS A 76 -18.26 -5.25 6.72
N ASP A 77 -19.44 -4.63 6.63
CA ASP A 77 -20.06 -4.35 5.34
C ASP A 77 -19.31 -3.23 4.61
N ARG A 78 -19.33 -3.21 3.28
CA ARG A 78 -18.60 -2.25 2.45
C ARG A 78 -18.99 -0.78 2.61
N TYR A 79 -20.07 -0.46 3.33
CA TYR A 79 -20.45 0.91 3.67
C TYR A 79 -19.99 1.31 5.08
N GLY A 80 -19.50 0.34 5.87
CA GLY A 80 -19.00 0.51 7.24
C GLY A 80 -20.11 0.90 8.18
N PHE A 81 -21.24 0.19 8.16
CA PHE A 81 -22.32 0.38 9.11
C PHE A 81 -22.23 -0.62 10.26
N LEU A 82 -22.04 -1.91 9.99
CA LEU A 82 -22.00 -3.01 10.97
C LEU A 82 -20.64 -3.71 10.91
N ASN A 83 -19.93 -3.70 12.04
CA ASN A 83 -18.56 -4.20 12.18
C ASN A 83 -18.52 -5.33 13.22
N LEU A 84 -17.66 -6.32 12.99
CA LEU A 84 -17.34 -7.43 13.86
C LEU A 84 -15.82 -7.58 13.93
N ALA A 85 -15.24 -7.50 15.12
CA ALA A 85 -13.80 -7.69 15.35
C ALA A 85 -13.57 -8.45 16.67
N VAL A 86 -12.32 -8.77 16.98
CA VAL A 86 -11.97 -9.54 18.18
C VAL A 86 -11.14 -8.69 19.15
N ALA A 87 -11.52 -8.70 20.42
CA ALA A 87 -10.73 -8.17 21.52
C ALA A 87 -10.27 -9.28 22.46
N PHE A 88 -9.19 -9.03 23.20
CA PHE A 88 -8.59 -9.99 24.13
C PHE A 88 -8.31 -9.40 25.50
N TRP A 89 -8.23 -10.25 26.51
CA TRP A 89 -7.68 -9.89 27.82
C TRP A 89 -6.96 -11.09 28.47
N ASN A 90 -5.67 -10.94 28.76
CA ASN A 90 -4.79 -11.92 29.40
C ASN A 90 -4.90 -11.90 30.94
N GLY A 91 -5.86 -11.16 31.51
CA GLY A 91 -6.04 -10.98 32.95
C GLY A 91 -5.08 -9.97 33.61
N ASN A 92 -4.15 -9.38 32.85
CA ASN A 92 -3.07 -8.51 33.33
C ASN A 92 -3.07 -7.12 32.68
N ASP A 93 -3.53 -6.97 31.43
CA ASP A 93 -3.61 -5.68 30.72
C ASP A 93 -4.54 -4.69 31.45
N ASP A 94 -4.23 -3.39 31.33
CA ASP A 94 -4.96 -2.29 31.97
C ASP A 94 -6.27 -1.91 31.26
N ARG A 95 -6.45 -2.41 30.02
CA ARG A 95 -7.58 -2.21 29.12
C ARG A 95 -7.77 -3.44 28.22
N LEU A 96 -8.87 -3.53 27.49
CA LEU A 96 -9.07 -4.56 26.46
C LEU A 96 -8.12 -4.36 25.27
N LYS A 97 -7.52 -5.47 24.83
CA LYS A 97 -6.73 -5.51 23.59
C LYS A 97 -7.66 -5.61 22.38
N GLU A 98 -8.33 -4.51 22.05
CA GLU A 98 -9.22 -4.39 20.89
C GLU A 98 -8.59 -3.68 19.67
N ARG A 99 -7.39 -3.11 19.84
CA ARG A 99 -6.61 -2.39 18.81
C ARG A 99 -5.13 -2.74 18.91
N TRP A 100 -4.44 -2.69 17.77
CA TRP A 100 -2.99 -2.65 17.66
C TRP A 100 -2.43 -1.34 18.22
N PHE A 101 -1.36 -1.42 19.01
CA PHE A 101 -0.65 -0.29 19.59
C PHE A 101 0.63 0.06 18.81
N GLY A 102 1.00 1.33 18.83
CA GLY A 102 2.25 1.83 18.30
C GLY A 102 2.52 3.26 18.79
N VAL A 103 3.64 3.80 18.37
CA VAL A 103 4.07 5.18 18.62
C VAL A 103 3.71 6.10 17.46
N THR A 104 3.56 7.38 17.73
CA THR A 104 3.34 8.44 16.73
C THR A 104 4.66 9.09 16.31
N ASN A 105 4.67 9.91 15.25
CA ASN A 105 5.83 10.69 14.76
C ASN A 105 6.49 11.62 15.81
N HIS A 106 5.92 11.75 17.01
CA HIS A 106 6.45 12.55 18.13
C HIS A 106 6.87 11.69 19.33
N GLU A 107 6.74 10.37 19.23
CA GLU A 107 7.00 9.37 20.27
C GLU A 107 8.00 8.30 19.83
N GLY A 108 8.05 7.96 18.53
CA GLY A 108 9.12 7.19 17.91
C GLY A 108 10.37 8.03 17.68
N ASN A 109 11.55 7.38 17.65
CA ASN A 109 12.80 8.06 17.30
C ASN A 109 13.01 8.18 15.78
N HIS A 110 12.37 7.31 14.97
CA HIS A 110 12.36 7.41 13.51
C HIS A 110 11.03 7.88 12.94
N GLY A 111 9.88 7.36 13.39
CA GLY A 111 8.56 7.78 12.89
C GLY A 111 7.34 7.32 13.69
N GLU A 112 6.21 7.21 12.99
CA GLU A 112 5.10 6.32 13.34
C GLU A 112 5.58 4.88 13.19
N ASP A 113 5.25 4.03 14.16
CA ASP A 113 5.81 2.68 14.20
C ASP A 113 4.92 1.77 15.10
N VAL A 114 4.58 0.58 14.59
CA VAL A 114 3.62 -0.35 15.21
C VAL A 114 4.31 -1.46 16.04
N LYS A 115 3.94 -1.57 17.32
CA LYS A 115 4.63 -2.43 18.30
C LYS A 115 3.95 -3.79 18.50
N GLU A 116 3.44 -4.39 17.43
CA GLU A 116 2.66 -5.63 17.45
C GLU A 116 3.20 -6.64 16.43
N PHE A 117 2.93 -7.93 16.63
CA PHE A 117 3.22 -8.95 15.62
C PHE A 117 1.92 -9.61 15.14
N TRP A 118 1.55 -9.33 13.88
CA TRP A 118 0.49 -10.03 13.17
C TRP A 118 0.91 -10.40 11.75
N TRP A 119 0.20 -11.33 11.11
CA TRP A 119 0.38 -11.64 9.69
C TRP A 119 -0.94 -11.99 9.04
N ASP A 120 -1.18 -11.43 7.86
CA ASP A 120 -2.24 -11.87 6.97
C ASP A 120 -1.80 -13.16 6.27
N VAL A 121 -2.32 -14.28 6.77
CA VAL A 121 -1.80 -15.60 6.41
C VAL A 121 -2.48 -16.20 5.19
N ASP A 122 -3.74 -15.83 4.92
CA ASP A 122 -4.49 -16.30 3.74
C ASP A 122 -5.67 -15.38 3.41
N ALA A 123 -6.07 -15.31 2.14
CA ALA A 123 -7.30 -14.66 1.69
C ALA A 123 -7.70 -15.13 0.29
N THR A 124 -8.95 -14.92 -0.13
CA THR A 124 -9.33 -14.93 -1.55
C THR A 124 -9.91 -13.58 -1.98
N PRO A 125 -9.85 -13.22 -3.28
CA PRO A 125 -10.33 -11.94 -3.82
C PRO A 125 -11.75 -11.51 -3.46
N THR A 126 -12.67 -12.47 -3.29
CA THR A 126 -14.05 -12.19 -2.84
C THR A 126 -14.25 -12.35 -1.34
N HIS A 127 -13.15 -12.50 -0.59
CA HIS A 127 -13.10 -12.80 0.84
C HIS A 127 -14.00 -13.97 1.24
N ALA A 128 -14.17 -14.94 0.34
CA ALA A 128 -14.87 -16.19 0.60
C ALA A 128 -14.11 -17.06 1.60
N TRP A 129 -12.78 -16.89 1.64
CA TRP A 129 -11.87 -17.32 2.69
C TRP A 129 -10.98 -16.14 3.09
N ALA A 130 -10.67 -15.98 4.38
CA ALA A 130 -9.62 -15.10 4.88
C ALA A 130 -9.12 -15.57 6.25
N GLN A 131 -7.83 -15.41 6.52
CA GLN A 131 -7.20 -15.73 7.79
C GLN A 131 -6.11 -14.72 8.17
N GLN A 132 -6.12 -14.27 9.43
CA GLN A 132 -5.10 -13.41 10.04
C GLN A 132 -4.63 -14.05 11.35
N LEU A 133 -3.31 -14.01 11.60
CA LEU A 133 -2.67 -14.45 12.84
C LEU A 133 -2.21 -13.23 13.65
N TYR A 134 -2.48 -13.18 14.95
CA TYR A 134 -1.95 -12.19 15.89
C TYR A 134 -1.24 -12.87 17.07
N ARG A 135 -0.10 -12.32 17.53
CA ARG A 135 0.62 -12.79 18.72
C ARG A 135 0.32 -11.93 19.94
N TYR A 136 -0.62 -12.40 20.76
CA TYR A 136 -1.04 -11.70 21.97
C TYR A 136 -0.19 -12.09 23.20
N PRO A 137 0.51 -11.16 23.88
CA PRO A 137 1.33 -11.49 25.05
C PRO A 137 0.53 -12.00 26.25
N GLN A 138 1.11 -12.95 27.00
CA GLN A 138 0.48 -13.53 28.20
C GLN A 138 0.61 -12.64 29.45
N ALA A 139 1.64 -11.79 29.49
CA ALA A 139 1.84 -10.78 30.54
C ALA A 139 1.35 -9.40 30.08
N ALA A 140 1.14 -8.49 31.04
CA ALA A 140 0.62 -7.14 30.79
C ALA A 140 1.37 -6.42 29.66
N TYR A 141 0.62 -5.92 28.68
CA TYR A 141 1.18 -5.30 27.49
C TYR A 141 1.96 -4.00 27.85
N PRO A 142 3.21 -3.83 27.38
CA PRO A 142 4.17 -2.88 27.95
C PRO A 142 4.06 -1.43 27.40
N TYR A 143 2.86 -0.88 27.30
CA TYR A 143 2.56 0.44 26.70
C TYR A 143 3.53 1.58 27.10
N GLU A 144 3.64 1.87 28.39
CA GLU A 144 4.50 2.92 28.94
C GLU A 144 5.99 2.65 28.71
N GLN A 145 6.40 1.38 28.72
CA GLN A 145 7.79 0.98 28.51
C GLN A 145 8.23 1.18 27.06
N LEU A 146 7.32 0.91 26.11
CA LEU A 146 7.52 1.19 24.68
C LEU A 146 7.60 2.70 24.43
N ARG A 147 6.65 3.48 24.99
CA ARG A 147 6.63 4.96 24.89
C ARG A 147 7.90 5.59 25.46
N ALA A 148 8.25 5.25 26.71
CA ALA A 148 9.44 5.81 27.37
C ALA A 148 10.76 5.29 26.78
N GLY A 149 10.77 4.11 26.16
CA GLY A 149 11.96 3.56 25.52
C GLY A 149 12.30 4.22 24.18
N ASN A 150 11.29 4.48 23.34
CA ASN A 150 11.50 5.18 22.06
C ASN A 150 11.80 6.67 22.28
N ALA A 151 11.04 7.35 23.15
CA ALA A 151 11.27 8.76 23.49
C ALA A 151 12.60 9.03 24.25
N ALA A 152 13.37 7.99 24.58
CA ALA A 152 14.71 8.08 25.18
C ALA A 152 15.86 7.86 24.18
N ARG A 153 15.58 7.50 22.92
CA ARG A 153 16.58 7.18 21.89
C ARG A 153 16.76 8.31 20.87
N GLY A 154 17.95 8.39 20.28
CA GLY A 154 18.24 9.24 19.13
C GLY A 154 17.97 8.55 17.78
N ARG A 155 18.16 9.29 16.68
CA ARG A 155 18.16 8.72 15.30
C ARG A 155 19.39 7.84 15.01
N ASP A 156 20.49 8.05 15.74
CA ASP A 156 21.68 7.18 15.69
C ASP A 156 21.44 5.79 16.36
N GLU A 157 20.25 5.54 16.90
CA GLU A 157 19.87 4.29 17.57
C GLU A 157 18.69 3.62 16.84
N PRO A 158 18.57 2.27 16.89
CA PRO A 158 17.38 1.57 16.40
C PRO A 158 16.15 1.89 17.26
N GLU A 159 14.97 1.48 16.84
CA GLU A 159 13.72 1.63 17.62
C GLU A 159 13.65 0.66 18.81
N TYR A 160 12.84 0.98 19.81
CA TYR A 160 12.66 0.14 21.00
C TYR A 160 11.38 -0.70 20.93
N GLU A 161 11.57 -2.02 21.02
CA GLU A 161 10.62 -2.96 20.45
C GLU A 161 9.86 -3.85 21.43
N LEU A 162 8.73 -4.39 20.98
CA LEU A 162 7.95 -5.34 21.79
C LEU A 162 8.80 -6.56 22.18
N ALA A 163 9.68 -7.01 21.28
CA ALA A 163 10.67 -8.05 21.56
C ALA A 163 11.70 -7.63 22.64
N ASP A 164 12.19 -6.38 22.58
CA ASP A 164 13.18 -5.84 23.54
C ASP A 164 12.62 -5.70 24.97
N THR A 165 11.29 -5.64 25.13
CA THR A 165 10.68 -5.64 26.47
C THR A 165 10.82 -6.98 27.21
N GLY A 166 11.12 -8.06 26.48
CA GLY A 166 11.17 -9.42 27.00
C GLY A 166 9.80 -10.08 27.21
N VAL A 167 8.69 -9.40 26.92
CA VAL A 167 7.32 -9.92 27.16
C VAL A 167 6.99 -11.17 26.32
N LEU A 168 7.70 -11.37 25.20
CA LEU A 168 7.57 -12.51 24.28
C LEU A 168 8.59 -13.63 24.54
N ALA A 169 9.49 -13.49 25.53
CA ALA A 169 10.53 -14.48 25.81
C ALA A 169 9.93 -15.84 26.20
N GLU A 170 10.65 -16.94 25.91
CA GLU A 170 10.14 -18.32 26.09
C GLU A 170 8.81 -18.60 25.36
N ASP A 171 8.56 -17.91 24.23
CA ASP A 171 7.33 -17.96 23.44
C ASP A 171 6.04 -17.68 24.25
N ARG A 172 6.11 -16.77 25.24
CA ARG A 172 5.03 -16.40 26.18
C ARG A 172 3.92 -15.53 25.56
N PHE A 173 3.37 -16.00 24.44
CA PHE A 173 2.23 -15.42 23.73
C PHE A 173 1.15 -16.48 23.45
N PHE A 174 0.00 -16.01 22.98
CA PHE A 174 -0.99 -16.82 22.29
C PHE A 174 -0.89 -16.56 20.78
N ASP A 175 -0.73 -17.61 19.97
CA ASP A 175 -0.98 -17.51 18.52
C ASP A 175 -2.51 -17.52 18.33
N VAL A 176 -3.07 -16.35 18.05
CA VAL A 176 -4.50 -16.15 17.82
C VAL A 176 -4.76 -16.09 16.31
N LEU A 177 -5.27 -17.18 15.77
CA LEU A 177 -5.69 -17.29 14.38
C LEU A 177 -7.19 -16.99 14.25
N VAL A 178 -7.54 -15.93 13.54
CA VAL A 178 -8.92 -15.57 13.16
C VAL A 178 -9.16 -16.01 11.72
N THR A 179 -10.33 -16.59 11.46
CA THR A 179 -10.71 -17.20 10.18
C THR A 179 -12.11 -16.78 9.77
N HIS A 180 -12.25 -16.19 8.59
CA HIS A 180 -13.51 -15.86 7.93
C HIS A 180 -13.77 -16.84 6.78
N ALA A 181 -14.96 -17.43 6.73
CA ALA A 181 -15.36 -18.35 5.67
C ALA A 181 -16.83 -18.15 5.28
N LYS A 182 -17.08 -17.62 4.08
CA LYS A 182 -18.43 -17.37 3.57
C LYS A 182 -19.07 -18.68 3.09
N ALA A 183 -20.27 -19.00 3.56
CA ALA A 183 -21.10 -20.06 3.00
C ALA A 183 -21.79 -19.57 1.71
N SER A 184 -22.31 -18.34 1.77
CA SER A 184 -22.88 -17.51 0.69
C SER A 184 -22.51 -16.03 0.99
N PRO A 185 -22.81 -15.05 0.12
CA PRO A 185 -22.42 -13.65 0.33
C PRO A 185 -22.76 -13.10 1.73
N ASP A 186 -23.97 -13.38 2.20
CA ASP A 186 -24.53 -12.85 3.45
C ASP A 186 -24.47 -13.84 4.65
N ASP A 187 -23.81 -15.00 4.51
CA ASP A 187 -23.71 -16.04 5.55
C ASP A 187 -22.24 -16.40 5.80
N ILE A 188 -21.70 -15.97 6.94
CA ILE A 188 -20.27 -15.96 7.23
C ILE A 188 -20.00 -16.75 8.50
N CYS A 189 -19.18 -17.79 8.39
CA CYS A 189 -18.65 -18.54 9.51
C CYS A 189 -17.35 -17.87 9.99
N ILE A 190 -17.26 -17.50 11.26
CA ILE A 190 -16.05 -16.96 11.89
C ILE A 190 -15.53 -17.97 12.92
N ARG A 191 -14.26 -18.37 12.81
CA ARG A 191 -13.57 -19.18 13.82
C ARG A 191 -12.38 -18.42 14.36
N ILE A 192 -12.26 -18.37 15.68
CA ILE A 192 -11.11 -17.81 16.40
C ILE A 192 -10.50 -18.95 17.20
N THR A 193 -9.21 -19.19 17.03
CA THR A 193 -8.45 -20.18 17.80
C THR A 193 -7.22 -19.53 18.41
N ALA A 194 -7.04 -19.68 19.73
CA ALA A 194 -5.86 -19.19 20.44
C ALA A 194 -5.06 -20.38 20.98
N THR A 195 -3.78 -20.48 20.62
CA THR A 195 -2.87 -21.53 21.08
C THR A 195 -1.82 -20.97 22.02
N ASN A 196 -1.70 -21.52 23.23
CA ASN A 196 -0.66 -21.13 24.18
C ASN A 196 0.69 -21.75 23.77
N HIS A 197 1.67 -20.91 23.42
CA HIS A 197 3.04 -21.37 23.09
C HIS A 197 4.01 -21.34 24.28
N GLY A 198 3.66 -20.61 25.35
CA GLY A 198 4.48 -20.45 26.54
C GLY A 198 4.59 -21.70 27.41
N PRO A 199 5.56 -21.75 28.35
CA PRO A 199 5.85 -22.92 29.17
C PRO A 199 4.85 -23.15 30.32
N GLU A 200 3.95 -22.21 30.58
CA GLU A 200 3.03 -22.20 31.72
C GLU A 200 1.58 -21.99 31.26
N ALA A 201 0.61 -22.43 32.07
CA ALA A 201 -0.81 -22.24 31.75
C ALA A 201 -1.25 -20.81 32.08
N ALA A 202 -1.89 -20.13 31.13
CA ALA A 202 -2.26 -18.72 31.23
C ALA A 202 -3.78 -18.51 31.03
N PRO A 203 -4.42 -17.58 31.77
CA PRO A 203 -5.82 -17.22 31.54
C PRO A 203 -5.98 -16.45 30.22
N LEU A 204 -7.16 -16.56 29.61
CA LEU A 204 -7.51 -15.78 28.42
C LEU A 204 -9.02 -15.51 28.37
N ASP A 205 -9.40 -14.25 28.19
CA ASP A 205 -10.71 -13.86 27.66
C ASP A 205 -10.59 -13.58 26.16
N ILE A 206 -11.40 -14.28 25.36
CA ILE A 206 -11.63 -13.97 23.94
C ILE A 206 -12.98 -13.27 23.84
N VAL A 207 -12.99 -12.05 23.27
CA VAL A 207 -14.12 -11.12 23.38
C VAL A 207 -14.46 -10.56 21.99
N PRO A 208 -15.16 -11.32 21.12
CA PRO A 208 -15.65 -10.79 19.87
C PRO A 208 -16.69 -9.69 20.12
N GLN A 209 -16.52 -8.56 19.44
CA GLN A 209 -17.38 -7.39 19.57
C GLN A 209 -18.10 -7.13 18.25
N LEU A 210 -19.43 -6.92 18.30
CA LEU A 210 -20.27 -6.53 17.17
C LEU A 210 -20.84 -5.14 17.45
N TRP A 211 -20.65 -4.20 16.53
CA TRP A 211 -21.10 -2.82 16.74
C TRP A 211 -21.49 -2.10 15.45
N PHE A 212 -22.38 -1.12 15.58
CA PHE A 212 -22.64 -0.18 14.50
C PHE A 212 -21.70 1.03 14.58
N ARG A 213 -21.15 1.47 13.45
CA ARG A 213 -20.41 2.75 13.37
C ARG A 213 -21.33 3.89 13.77
N ASN A 214 -20.84 4.83 14.57
CA ASN A 214 -21.67 5.94 15.03
C ASN A 214 -21.96 6.90 13.87
N THR A 215 -23.21 6.93 13.42
CA THR A 215 -23.71 7.88 12.41
C THR A 215 -24.69 8.90 13.00
N TRP A 216 -25.24 8.63 14.19
CA TRP A 216 -26.39 9.34 14.74
C TRP A 216 -26.04 10.50 15.68
N SER A 217 -24.87 10.46 16.34
CA SER A 217 -24.49 11.47 17.36
C SER A 217 -23.93 12.79 16.79
N TRP A 218 -23.93 12.92 15.46
CA TRP A 218 -23.36 14.05 14.71
C TRP A 218 -24.42 15.01 14.13
N GLY A 219 -25.69 14.58 14.07
CA GLY A 219 -26.84 15.43 13.69
C GLY A 219 -27.18 15.52 12.20
N ASN A 220 -26.47 14.79 11.33
CA ASN A 220 -26.82 14.68 9.90
C ASN A 220 -27.93 13.63 9.62
N ASP A 221 -28.07 12.64 10.51
CA ASP A 221 -29.09 11.58 10.48
C ASP A 221 -29.37 11.20 11.95
N ASP A 222 -30.64 11.03 12.35
CA ASP A 222 -31.01 10.64 13.72
C ASP A 222 -31.44 9.16 13.84
N ARG A 223 -31.39 8.42 12.73
CA ARG A 223 -31.81 7.01 12.64
C ARG A 223 -30.79 6.07 13.29
N ARG A 224 -30.89 5.93 14.61
CA ARG A 224 -30.08 4.98 15.39
C ARG A 224 -30.46 3.51 15.09
N PRO A 225 -29.50 2.64 14.71
CA PRO A 225 -29.72 1.20 14.56
C PRO A 225 -29.88 0.51 15.92
N SER A 226 -30.13 -0.81 15.95
CA SER A 226 -30.22 -1.56 17.21
C SER A 226 -29.62 -2.95 17.16
N LEU A 227 -28.96 -3.33 18.25
CA LEU A 227 -28.59 -4.69 18.61
C LEU A 227 -29.50 -5.16 19.74
N ARG A 228 -29.95 -6.42 19.73
CA ARG A 228 -30.72 -7.05 20.82
C ARG A 228 -30.38 -8.54 21.00
N GLU A 229 -30.45 -9.04 22.24
CA GLU A 229 -30.43 -10.48 22.50
C GLU A 229 -31.73 -11.14 21.98
N VAL A 230 -31.61 -12.15 21.12
CA VAL A 230 -32.74 -12.99 20.69
C VAL A 230 -32.93 -14.11 21.71
N ARG A 231 -34.06 -14.08 22.42
CA ARG A 231 -34.39 -15.04 23.49
C ARG A 231 -35.40 -16.10 23.03
N PRO A 232 -35.49 -17.26 23.68
CA PRO A 232 -36.61 -18.18 23.46
C PRO A 232 -37.95 -17.48 23.74
N PRO A 233 -39.01 -17.70 22.92
CA PRO A 233 -39.12 -18.73 21.88
C PRO A 233 -38.61 -18.34 20.49
N GLU A 234 -38.13 -17.11 20.26
CA GLU A 234 -37.57 -16.68 18.96
C GLU A 234 -36.28 -17.45 18.64
N LEU A 235 -35.42 -17.63 19.66
CA LEU A 235 -34.25 -18.51 19.57
C LEU A 235 -34.69 -19.99 19.60
N SER A 236 -34.76 -20.60 18.43
CA SER A 236 -35.13 -22.02 18.24
C SER A 236 -33.98 -23.00 18.46
N THR A 237 -32.73 -22.53 18.48
CA THR A 237 -31.52 -23.36 18.51
C THR A 237 -30.89 -23.39 19.91
N GLY A 238 -30.86 -24.57 20.54
CA GLY A 238 -30.23 -24.75 21.85
C GLY A 238 -28.71 -24.89 21.76
N GLY A 239 -27.97 -24.30 22.70
CA GLY A 239 -26.50 -24.41 22.78
C GLY A 239 -25.72 -23.32 22.05
N ALA A 240 -26.39 -22.22 21.71
CA ALA A 240 -25.81 -21.00 21.18
C ALA A 240 -26.50 -19.77 21.80
N VAL A 241 -25.84 -18.61 21.72
CA VAL A 241 -26.46 -17.28 21.86
C VAL A 241 -26.79 -16.72 20.48
N ALA A 242 -27.66 -15.71 20.43
CA ALA A 242 -28.01 -15.01 19.21
C ALA A 242 -28.25 -13.52 19.50
N ILE A 243 -27.61 -12.66 18.71
CA ILE A 243 -27.80 -11.21 18.69
C ILE A 243 -28.45 -10.88 17.35
N GLU A 244 -29.52 -10.12 17.35
CA GLU A 244 -30.12 -9.54 16.15
C GLU A 244 -29.68 -8.09 16.00
N ALA A 245 -29.29 -7.73 14.77
CA ALA A 245 -28.80 -6.43 14.38
C ALA A 245 -29.73 -5.85 13.30
N GLU A 246 -30.36 -4.71 13.56
CA GLU A 246 -31.29 -4.04 12.66
C GLU A 246 -30.80 -2.62 12.31
N HIS A 247 -30.62 -2.35 11.02
CA HIS A 247 -30.20 -1.05 10.48
C HIS A 247 -31.05 -0.66 9.27
N GLY A 248 -31.47 0.60 9.21
CA GLY A 248 -32.46 1.08 8.25
C GLY A 248 -32.06 1.01 6.77
N PHE A 249 -30.80 0.71 6.45
CA PHE A 249 -30.32 0.45 5.08
C PHE A 249 -29.93 -1.03 4.85
N LEU A 250 -29.23 -1.66 5.79
CA LEU A 250 -28.78 -3.07 5.65
C LEU A 250 -29.90 -4.10 5.91
N GLY A 251 -31.02 -3.71 6.51
CA GLY A 251 -32.06 -4.63 6.94
C GLY A 251 -31.71 -5.30 8.27
N ARG A 252 -31.81 -6.63 8.33
CA ARG A 252 -31.59 -7.43 9.55
C ARG A 252 -30.59 -8.56 9.35
N TYR A 253 -29.63 -8.61 10.27
CA TYR A 253 -28.63 -9.67 10.40
C TYR A 253 -28.73 -10.31 11.80
N ARG A 254 -28.19 -11.52 11.95
CA ARG A 254 -28.01 -12.18 13.25
C ARG A 254 -26.60 -12.73 13.41
N LEU A 255 -25.95 -12.34 14.51
CA LEU A 255 -24.71 -12.96 14.98
C LEU A 255 -25.06 -14.07 15.99
N HIS A 256 -24.77 -15.30 15.62
CA HIS A 256 -24.85 -16.47 16.48
C HIS A 256 -23.48 -16.77 17.08
N GLY A 257 -23.42 -16.99 18.41
CA GLY A 257 -22.21 -17.41 19.10
C GLY A 257 -22.38 -18.81 19.69
N ARG A 258 -21.45 -19.74 19.42
CA ARG A 258 -21.53 -21.12 19.94
C ARG A 258 -21.36 -21.13 21.45
N GLY A 259 -22.09 -21.99 22.17
CA GLY A 259 -21.95 -22.16 23.62
C GLY A 259 -22.81 -21.17 24.43
N ARG A 260 -22.20 -20.55 25.45
CA ARG A 260 -22.84 -19.63 26.40
C ARG A 260 -21.84 -18.55 26.88
N PRO A 261 -21.34 -17.66 26.00
CA PRO A 261 -20.58 -16.51 26.44
C PRO A 261 -21.42 -15.59 27.32
N GLU A 262 -20.75 -14.74 28.09
CA GLU A 262 -21.39 -13.61 28.77
C GLU A 262 -21.65 -12.49 27.74
N LEU A 263 -22.87 -11.92 27.76
CA LEU A 263 -23.32 -10.91 26.80
C LEU A 263 -23.32 -9.51 27.43
N LEU A 264 -22.38 -8.68 27.01
CA LEU A 264 -22.14 -7.34 27.54
C LEU A 264 -22.63 -6.31 26.51
N PHE A 265 -23.77 -5.65 26.78
CA PHE A 265 -24.37 -4.67 25.86
C PHE A 265 -24.07 -3.23 26.28
N CYS A 266 -23.72 -2.41 25.31
CA CYS A 266 -23.56 -0.95 25.44
C CYS A 266 -23.89 -0.26 24.10
N ASP A 267 -23.50 1.00 23.94
CA ASP A 267 -23.59 1.74 22.70
C ASP A 267 -22.19 2.08 22.18
N ASN A 268 -22.03 2.15 20.86
CA ASN A 268 -20.86 2.77 20.24
C ASN A 268 -20.97 4.30 20.35
N GLU A 269 -20.88 4.81 21.58
CA GLU A 269 -21.01 6.22 21.95
C GLU A 269 -19.80 6.61 22.80
N THR A 270 -19.26 7.79 22.55
CA THR A 270 -18.15 8.36 23.31
C THR A 270 -18.50 8.45 24.81
N ASP A 271 -17.60 7.97 25.66
CA ASP A 271 -17.64 8.27 27.09
C ASP A 271 -17.17 9.72 27.30
N ASP A 272 -18.06 10.69 27.07
CA ASP A 272 -17.76 12.12 27.22
C ASP A 272 -17.27 12.46 28.66
N GLU A 273 -17.59 11.63 29.66
CA GLU A 273 -17.20 11.82 31.06
C GLU A 273 -15.78 11.30 31.33
N ALA A 274 -15.44 10.10 30.86
CA ALA A 274 -14.08 9.57 30.97
C ALA A 274 -13.08 10.31 30.07
N THR A 275 -13.51 10.74 28.88
CA THR A 275 -12.64 11.38 27.87
C THR A 275 -12.46 12.87 28.11
N PHE A 276 -13.55 13.59 28.42
CA PHE A 276 -13.57 15.07 28.43
C PHE A 276 -14.08 15.69 29.74
N GLY A 277 -14.41 14.86 30.75
CA GLY A 277 -15.03 15.32 32.01
C GLY A 277 -16.42 15.94 31.83
N GLN A 278 -17.10 15.68 30.70
CA GLN A 278 -18.43 16.22 30.38
C GLN A 278 -19.54 15.19 30.68
N PRO A 279 -20.81 15.61 30.85
CA PRO A 279 -21.91 14.66 31.03
C PRO A 279 -22.09 13.75 29.81
N ARG A 280 -22.08 12.43 30.01
CA ARG A 280 -22.24 11.43 28.93
C ARG A 280 -23.54 11.63 28.13
N ARG A 281 -23.46 11.46 26.81
CA ARG A 281 -24.64 11.35 25.92
C ARG A 281 -25.43 10.05 26.14
N SER A 282 -24.75 8.90 26.27
CA SER A 282 -25.38 7.62 26.64
C SER A 282 -25.05 7.23 28.09
N PRO A 283 -26.01 6.67 28.86
CA PRO A 283 -25.69 6.01 30.12
C PRO A 283 -24.90 4.70 29.94
N HIS A 284 -24.76 4.21 28.70
CA HIS A 284 -24.09 2.97 28.33
C HIS A 284 -23.03 3.20 27.25
N PRO A 285 -21.96 3.97 27.52
CA PRO A 285 -20.93 4.32 26.54
C PRO A 285 -20.09 3.10 26.10
N THR A 286 -19.26 3.29 25.07
CA THR A 286 -18.40 2.23 24.47
C THR A 286 -17.46 1.57 25.50
N THR A 287 -17.00 2.34 26.49
CA THR A 287 -16.15 1.91 27.62
C THR A 287 -16.79 0.89 28.56
N ALA A 288 -18.11 0.72 28.54
CA ALA A 288 -18.82 -0.13 29.51
C ALA A 288 -18.43 -1.62 29.43
N VAL A 289 -18.04 -2.10 28.24
CA VAL A 289 -17.55 -3.49 28.04
C VAL A 289 -16.18 -3.69 28.70
N ASP A 290 -15.25 -2.76 28.47
CA ASP A 290 -13.91 -2.78 29.05
C ASP A 290 -13.98 -2.77 30.58
N ARG A 291 -14.71 -1.81 31.15
CA ARG A 291 -14.90 -1.69 32.61
C ARG A 291 -15.46 -2.95 33.24
N ALA A 292 -16.38 -3.63 32.58
CA ALA A 292 -16.99 -4.85 33.08
C ALA A 292 -16.02 -6.05 33.09
N ILE A 293 -15.13 -6.16 32.11
CA ILE A 293 -14.15 -7.26 32.01
C ILE A 293 -12.92 -6.96 32.88
N VAL A 294 -12.26 -5.83 32.64
CA VAL A 294 -10.94 -5.49 33.19
C VAL A 294 -11.06 -4.97 34.61
N HIS A 295 -11.93 -3.98 34.84
CA HIS A 295 -12.10 -3.34 36.14
C HIS A 295 -13.18 -4.01 37.03
N ARG A 296 -13.96 -4.94 36.48
CA ARG A 296 -15.08 -5.65 37.14
C ARG A 296 -16.20 -4.72 37.61
N ASP A 297 -16.45 -3.65 36.85
CA ASP A 297 -17.53 -2.68 37.04
C ASP A 297 -18.56 -2.81 35.91
N ASP A 298 -19.66 -3.51 36.20
CA ASP A 298 -20.77 -3.75 35.26
C ASP A 298 -21.80 -2.59 35.23
N SER A 299 -21.61 -1.54 36.03
CA SER A 299 -22.65 -0.53 36.29
C SER A 299 -23.03 0.34 35.09
N LEU A 300 -22.18 0.40 34.05
CA LEU A 300 -22.45 1.11 32.80
C LEU A 300 -23.01 0.20 31.68
N LEU A 301 -23.13 -1.12 31.88
CA LEU A 301 -23.76 -2.00 30.88
C LEU A 301 -25.27 -1.77 30.80
N ASN A 302 -25.89 -2.07 29.64
CA ASN A 302 -27.33 -2.00 29.49
C ASN A 302 -28.01 -3.30 29.97
N PRO A 303 -28.72 -3.31 31.13
CA PRO A 303 -29.36 -4.50 31.67
C PRO A 303 -30.57 -4.97 30.84
N ALA A 304 -31.08 -4.17 29.90
CA ALA A 304 -32.10 -4.60 28.94
C ALA A 304 -31.56 -5.64 27.94
N ARG A 305 -30.22 -5.65 27.73
CA ARG A 305 -29.50 -6.37 26.65
C ARG A 305 -29.94 -5.91 25.25
N THR A 306 -29.87 -4.60 25.07
CA THR A 306 -29.99 -3.89 23.79
C THR A 306 -28.93 -2.78 23.72
N GLY A 307 -28.66 -2.25 22.53
CA GLY A 307 -27.72 -1.13 22.36
C GLY A 307 -27.28 -0.94 20.92
N THR A 308 -26.12 -0.32 20.69
CA THR A 308 -25.44 -0.28 19.37
C THR A 308 -24.06 -0.95 19.35
N LYS A 309 -23.55 -1.44 20.50
CA LYS A 309 -22.34 -2.26 20.63
C LYS A 309 -22.60 -3.44 21.58
N VAL A 310 -22.06 -4.62 21.28
CA VAL A 310 -22.15 -5.80 22.17
C VAL A 310 -20.88 -6.62 22.10
N ALA A 311 -20.46 -7.15 23.24
CA ALA A 311 -19.36 -8.09 23.34
C ALA A 311 -19.82 -9.47 23.84
N LEU A 312 -19.23 -10.52 23.28
CA LEU A 312 -19.46 -11.92 23.63
C LEU A 312 -18.24 -12.46 24.39
N ARG A 313 -18.21 -12.34 25.71
CA ARG A 313 -17.05 -12.77 26.51
C ARG A 313 -16.97 -14.29 26.62
N TYR A 314 -15.89 -14.88 26.12
CA TYR A 314 -15.51 -16.27 26.32
C TYR A 314 -14.28 -16.36 27.25
N HIS A 315 -14.53 -16.70 28.52
CA HIS A 315 -13.48 -16.84 29.53
C HIS A 315 -12.88 -18.25 29.58
N PHE A 316 -11.56 -18.33 29.64
CA PHE A 316 -10.79 -19.55 29.85
C PHE A 316 -9.86 -19.34 31.06
N ASP A 317 -10.17 -19.98 32.20
CA ASP A 317 -9.44 -19.76 33.47
C ASP A 317 -7.93 -20.07 33.38
N ALA A 318 -7.55 -21.06 32.57
CA ALA A 318 -6.17 -21.43 32.30
C ALA A 318 -6.09 -22.31 31.03
N VAL A 319 -5.49 -21.80 29.96
CA VAL A 319 -5.13 -22.55 28.74
C VAL A 319 -3.76 -23.17 28.95
N ALA A 320 -3.64 -24.50 28.85
CA ALA A 320 -2.38 -25.20 29.11
C ALA A 320 -1.33 -25.00 27.98
N PRO A 321 -0.03 -25.22 28.24
CA PRO A 321 1.02 -25.20 27.21
C PRO A 321 0.71 -26.14 26.04
N GLY A 322 0.67 -25.61 24.82
CA GLY A 322 0.30 -26.33 23.60
C GLY A 322 -1.20 -26.65 23.48
N GLU A 323 -2.07 -26.13 24.36
CA GLU A 323 -3.52 -26.22 24.20
C GLU A 323 -4.04 -25.11 23.28
N THR A 324 -4.98 -25.48 22.41
CA THR A 324 -5.72 -24.55 21.55
C THR A 324 -7.16 -24.47 22.00
N VAL A 325 -7.62 -23.28 22.39
CA VAL A 325 -9.05 -22.99 22.63
C VAL A 325 -9.73 -22.49 21.35
N THR A 326 -11.06 -22.57 21.28
CA THR A 326 -11.82 -22.23 20.05
C THR A 326 -13.13 -21.52 20.36
N VAL A 327 -13.38 -20.43 19.64
CA VAL A 327 -14.66 -19.72 19.59
C VAL A 327 -15.19 -19.81 18.15
N ASP A 328 -16.43 -20.30 17.99
CA ASP A 328 -17.15 -20.30 16.71
C ASP A 328 -18.29 -19.29 16.77
N LEU A 329 -18.35 -18.41 15.77
CA LEU A 329 -19.45 -17.48 15.53
C LEU A 329 -19.98 -17.65 14.11
N ARG A 330 -21.21 -17.20 13.86
CA ARG A 330 -21.78 -17.14 12.51
C ARG A 330 -22.66 -15.91 12.35
N LEU A 331 -22.34 -15.06 11.38
CA LEU A 331 -23.14 -13.90 11.00
C LEU A 331 -23.97 -14.29 9.77
N SER A 332 -25.30 -14.15 9.82
CA SER A 332 -26.17 -14.39 8.66
C SER A 332 -27.27 -13.34 8.52
N ASP A 333 -27.89 -13.27 7.36
CA ASP A 333 -29.17 -12.58 7.13
C ASP A 333 -30.38 -13.36 7.71
N GLU A 334 -31.60 -13.03 7.26
CA GLU A 334 -32.83 -13.75 7.59
C GLU A 334 -33.50 -14.40 6.36
N PRO A 335 -33.89 -15.70 6.43
CA PRO A 335 -33.92 -16.54 7.62
C PRO A 335 -32.57 -17.22 7.92
N PRO A 336 -32.16 -17.31 9.21
CA PRO A 336 -30.87 -17.87 9.58
C PRO A 336 -30.76 -19.37 9.23
N PRO A 337 -29.55 -19.85 8.90
CA PRO A 337 -29.35 -21.20 8.35
C PRO A 337 -29.68 -22.31 9.35
N THR A 338 -30.38 -23.35 8.86
CA THR A 338 -30.92 -24.48 9.64
C THR A 338 -29.90 -25.21 10.52
N HIS A 339 -28.61 -25.14 10.17
CA HIS A 339 -27.50 -25.79 10.88
C HIS A 339 -26.37 -24.79 11.11
N LEU A 340 -26.49 -23.99 12.18
CA LEU A 340 -25.54 -22.94 12.56
C LEU A 340 -24.10 -23.47 12.74
N PHE A 341 -23.94 -24.56 13.50
CA PHE A 341 -22.63 -25.07 13.96
C PHE A 341 -22.47 -26.59 13.73
N GLY A 342 -21.27 -27.12 13.99
CA GLY A 342 -20.96 -28.54 13.83
C GLY A 342 -20.64 -28.91 12.39
N ALA A 343 -21.03 -30.11 11.93
CA ALA A 343 -20.58 -30.65 10.65
C ALA A 343 -20.87 -29.76 9.41
N ALA A 344 -21.91 -28.92 9.44
CA ALA A 344 -22.18 -27.94 8.38
C ALA A 344 -21.17 -26.78 8.39
N PHE A 345 -20.78 -26.30 9.58
CA PHE A 345 -19.81 -25.23 9.80
C PHE A 345 -18.38 -25.69 9.44
N GLU A 346 -17.98 -26.89 9.88
CA GLU A 346 -16.71 -27.51 9.48
C GLU A 346 -16.65 -27.74 7.95
N ALA A 347 -17.78 -28.00 7.29
CA ALA A 347 -17.84 -28.12 5.84
C ALA A 347 -17.67 -26.77 5.13
N VAL A 348 -18.21 -25.66 5.66
CA VAL A 348 -17.95 -24.32 5.11
C VAL A 348 -16.46 -23.97 5.22
N LEU A 349 -15.88 -24.10 6.43
CA LEU A 349 -14.46 -23.83 6.66
C LEU A 349 -13.56 -24.64 5.73
N ARG A 350 -13.76 -25.96 5.67
CA ARG A 350 -12.94 -26.85 4.83
C ARG A 350 -13.12 -26.55 3.34
N ASN A 351 -14.36 -26.40 2.85
CA ASN A 351 -14.61 -26.13 1.43
C ASN A 351 -14.01 -24.78 1.01
N ARG A 352 -14.09 -23.74 1.84
CA ARG A 352 -13.51 -22.42 1.53
C ARG A 352 -11.98 -22.46 1.47
N ARG A 353 -11.33 -23.22 2.36
CA ARG A 353 -9.89 -23.48 2.28
C ARG A 353 -9.51 -24.30 1.03
N GLU A 354 -10.22 -25.40 0.77
CA GLU A 354 -10.00 -26.26 -0.41
C GLU A 354 -10.10 -25.44 -1.71
N GLU A 355 -11.06 -24.51 -1.81
CA GLU A 355 -11.23 -23.61 -2.94
C GLU A 355 -10.17 -22.50 -3.03
N ALA A 356 -9.62 -22.03 -1.90
CA ALA A 356 -8.49 -21.10 -1.88
C ALA A 356 -7.18 -21.78 -2.33
N ASP A 357 -6.97 -23.03 -1.89
CA ASP A 357 -5.85 -23.88 -2.34
C ASP A 357 -5.96 -24.18 -3.85
N GLU A 358 -7.15 -24.48 -4.38
CA GLU A 358 -7.41 -24.58 -5.83
C GLU A 358 -7.13 -23.27 -6.58
N PHE A 359 -7.55 -22.12 -6.03
CA PHE A 359 -7.37 -20.81 -6.65
C PHE A 359 -5.89 -20.43 -6.78
N TYR A 360 -5.12 -20.50 -5.70
CA TYR A 360 -3.70 -20.16 -5.75
C TYR A 360 -2.86 -21.17 -6.57
N ALA A 361 -3.29 -22.43 -6.67
CA ALA A 361 -2.70 -23.41 -7.59
C ALA A 361 -3.01 -23.14 -9.08
N ALA A 362 -4.00 -22.28 -9.38
CA ALA A 362 -4.34 -21.85 -10.74
C ALA A 362 -3.76 -20.47 -11.11
N VAL A 363 -3.45 -19.63 -10.12
CA VAL A 363 -2.85 -18.29 -10.30
C VAL A 363 -1.32 -18.35 -10.29
N ILE A 364 -0.71 -18.94 -9.25
CA ILE A 364 0.74 -18.96 -9.10
C ILE A 364 1.33 -20.05 -10.01
N PRO A 365 2.33 -19.78 -10.87
CA PRO A 365 2.86 -20.75 -11.84
C PRO A 365 3.20 -22.12 -11.24
N ALA A 366 3.11 -23.17 -12.05
CA ALA A 366 3.29 -24.56 -11.58
C ALA A 366 4.76 -24.91 -11.33
N GLU A 367 5.66 -24.17 -11.98
CA GLU A 367 7.12 -24.20 -11.87
C GLU A 367 7.67 -23.48 -10.62
N THR A 368 6.91 -22.58 -10.02
CA THR A 368 7.28 -21.82 -8.81
C THR A 368 7.58 -22.75 -7.63
N THR A 369 8.65 -22.47 -6.86
CA THR A 369 9.03 -23.27 -5.69
C THR A 369 7.98 -23.21 -4.58
N ASP A 370 7.97 -24.15 -3.65
CA ASP A 370 7.05 -24.12 -2.50
C ASP A 370 7.28 -22.90 -1.59
N GLU A 371 8.51 -22.37 -1.54
CA GLU A 371 8.87 -21.17 -0.77
C GLU A 371 8.38 -19.90 -1.48
N ASP A 372 8.67 -19.74 -2.76
CA ASP A 372 8.19 -18.60 -3.57
C ASP A 372 6.66 -18.59 -3.64
N ARG A 373 6.02 -19.76 -3.71
CA ARG A 373 4.56 -19.92 -3.67
C ARG A 373 3.96 -19.50 -2.33
N LEU A 374 4.68 -19.71 -1.22
CA LEU A 374 4.29 -19.18 0.10
C LEU A 374 4.46 -17.66 0.16
N ILE A 375 5.59 -17.12 -0.33
CA ILE A 375 5.88 -15.68 -0.37
C ILE A 375 4.79 -14.95 -1.18
N ALA A 376 4.53 -15.39 -2.41
CA ALA A 376 3.50 -14.79 -3.26
C ALA A 376 2.09 -14.89 -2.64
N ARG A 377 1.70 -16.03 -2.07
CA ARG A 377 0.39 -16.18 -1.40
C ARG A 377 0.24 -15.27 -0.18
N ARG A 378 1.31 -15.06 0.60
CA ARG A 378 1.31 -14.13 1.75
C ARG A 378 1.23 -12.66 1.33
N ALA A 379 1.99 -12.27 0.31
CA ALA A 379 1.88 -10.93 -0.30
C ALA A 379 0.47 -10.67 -0.88
N PHE A 380 -0.12 -11.65 -1.57
CA PHE A 380 -1.52 -11.56 -2.00
C PHE A 380 -2.51 -11.54 -0.83
N ALA A 381 -2.26 -12.24 0.28
CA ALA A 381 -3.11 -12.18 1.47
C ALA A 381 -3.09 -10.78 2.09
N GLY A 382 -1.91 -10.17 2.26
CA GLY A 382 -1.77 -8.79 2.71
C GLY A 382 -2.49 -7.78 1.81
N LEU A 383 -2.27 -7.81 0.49
CA LEU A 383 -3.03 -7.00 -0.48
C LEU A 383 -4.56 -7.16 -0.41
N LEU A 384 -5.06 -8.28 0.12
CA LEU A 384 -6.49 -8.54 0.27
C LEU A 384 -7.03 -8.14 1.64
N TRP A 385 -6.23 -8.14 2.70
CA TRP A 385 -6.57 -7.60 4.03
C TRP A 385 -6.35 -6.08 4.13
N GLY A 386 -5.36 -5.53 3.43
CA GLY A 386 -5.12 -4.09 3.26
C GLY A 386 -6.16 -3.36 2.38
N ARG A 387 -7.20 -4.05 1.91
CA ARG A 387 -8.39 -3.42 1.31
C ARG A 387 -9.23 -2.83 2.43
N GLN A 388 -9.18 -1.52 2.63
CA GLN A 388 -9.93 -0.84 3.70
C GLN A 388 -11.05 0.04 3.15
N LEU A 389 -12.08 0.25 3.97
CA LEU A 389 -13.10 1.25 3.69
C LEU A 389 -12.56 2.65 3.98
N TYR A 390 -12.37 3.43 2.92
CA TYR A 390 -11.94 4.82 3.02
C TYR A 390 -13.13 5.77 2.90
N ARG A 391 -13.33 6.63 3.91
CA ARG A 391 -14.41 7.62 3.93
C ARG A 391 -13.84 9.02 4.19
N TYR A 392 -13.78 9.85 3.17
CA TYR A 392 -13.41 11.26 3.29
C TYR A 392 -14.19 12.11 2.28
N PRO A 393 -15.36 12.65 2.66
CA PRO A 393 -16.05 13.71 1.93
C PRO A 393 -15.50 15.07 2.37
N VAL A 394 -14.61 15.65 1.56
CA VAL A 394 -13.80 16.82 1.98
C VAL A 394 -14.67 18.04 2.27
N ALA A 395 -15.73 18.29 1.48
CA ALA A 395 -16.68 19.38 1.75
C ALA A 395 -17.44 19.22 3.08
N ASP A 396 -17.93 18.02 3.39
CA ASP A 396 -18.69 17.77 4.63
C ASP A 396 -17.77 17.92 5.86
N TRP A 397 -16.52 17.44 5.77
CA TRP A 397 -15.52 17.61 6.82
C TRP A 397 -15.13 19.08 7.03
N LEU A 398 -14.85 19.83 5.95
CA LEU A 398 -14.53 21.26 6.01
C LEU A 398 -15.67 22.11 6.58
N ALA A 399 -16.93 21.69 6.38
CA ALA A 399 -18.10 22.35 6.98
C ALA A 399 -18.27 22.04 8.49
N GLY A 400 -17.75 20.90 8.94
CA GLY A 400 -17.90 20.40 10.31
C GLY A 400 -19.27 19.76 10.58
N ASP A 401 -19.35 19.04 11.69
CA ASP A 401 -20.57 18.32 12.05
C ASP A 401 -21.61 19.22 12.75
N PRO A 402 -22.93 19.08 12.45
CA PRO A 402 -23.99 19.90 13.06
C PRO A 402 -24.10 19.86 14.60
N VAL A 403 -23.50 18.85 15.25
CA VAL A 403 -23.52 18.66 16.71
C VAL A 403 -22.11 18.77 17.28
N GLY A 404 -21.79 19.92 17.86
CA GLY A 404 -20.53 20.19 18.53
C GLY A 404 -20.31 21.68 18.79
N PRO A 405 -19.16 22.08 19.37
CA PRO A 405 -18.65 23.44 19.17
C PRO A 405 -18.28 23.64 17.69
N PRO A 406 -18.35 24.87 17.15
CA PRO A 406 -17.75 25.16 15.84
C PRO A 406 -16.23 24.92 15.90
N VAL A 407 -15.70 24.16 14.94
CA VAL A 407 -14.27 23.83 14.82
C VAL A 407 -13.63 24.71 13.76
N ASN A 408 -12.46 25.29 14.03
CA ASN A 408 -11.69 26.05 13.05
C ASN A 408 -10.66 25.14 12.39
N ARG A 409 -11.11 24.27 11.48
CA ARG A 409 -10.24 23.29 10.81
C ARG A 409 -8.97 23.93 10.20
N PRO A 410 -7.84 23.21 10.17
CA PRO A 410 -6.62 23.62 9.47
C PRO A 410 -6.84 23.75 7.94
N PRO A 411 -5.92 24.41 7.21
CA PRO A 411 -6.06 24.67 5.77
C PRO A 411 -5.90 23.44 4.85
N ARG A 412 -5.72 22.24 5.42
CA ARG A 412 -5.47 20.98 4.70
C ARG A 412 -6.56 20.69 3.67
N ASN A 413 -6.17 20.24 2.47
CA ASN A 413 -7.07 19.79 1.40
C ASN A 413 -8.18 20.79 0.97
N GLN A 414 -8.09 22.10 1.29
CA GLN A 414 -9.16 23.07 0.99
C GLN A 414 -9.50 23.21 -0.51
N GLY A 415 -8.52 23.02 -1.40
CA GLY A 415 -8.76 22.97 -2.86
C GLY A 415 -9.59 21.76 -3.31
N TRP A 416 -9.59 20.69 -2.52
CA TRP A 416 -10.16 19.38 -2.85
C TRP A 416 -11.58 19.18 -2.32
N SER A 417 -12.34 20.24 -2.08
CA SER A 417 -13.75 20.18 -1.64
C SER A 417 -14.71 19.42 -2.58
N HIS A 418 -14.29 19.11 -3.81
CA HIS A 418 -15.02 18.25 -4.75
C HIS A 418 -14.78 16.74 -4.51
N LEU A 419 -13.77 16.38 -3.72
CA LEU A 419 -13.38 15.00 -3.44
C LEU A 419 -14.35 14.36 -2.45
N TYR A 420 -14.95 13.26 -2.87
CA TYR A 420 -15.89 12.46 -2.08
C TYR A 420 -15.56 10.99 -2.26
N LEU A 421 -14.85 10.40 -1.30
CA LEU A 421 -14.59 8.95 -1.28
C LEU A 421 -15.36 8.29 -0.14
N ALA A 422 -15.94 7.14 -0.43
CA ALA A 422 -16.72 6.29 0.48
C ALA A 422 -16.63 4.82 0.02
N ASP A 423 -15.41 4.39 -0.33
CA ASP A 423 -15.11 3.27 -1.21
C ASP A 423 -14.14 2.27 -0.55
N ILE A 424 -14.07 1.05 -1.07
CA ILE A 424 -13.02 0.09 -0.66
C ILE A 424 -11.76 0.37 -1.48
N ILE A 425 -10.65 0.69 -0.82
CA ILE A 425 -9.37 1.08 -1.45
C ILE A 425 -8.23 0.21 -0.92
N SER A 426 -7.27 -0.14 -1.78
CA SER A 426 -6.07 -0.90 -1.39
C SER A 426 -5.02 0.02 -0.77
N MET A 427 -4.78 -0.12 0.54
CA MET A 427 -3.84 0.71 1.29
C MET A 427 -2.39 0.20 1.18
N PRO A 428 -1.36 1.04 1.43
CA PRO A 428 0.03 0.60 1.47
C PRO A 428 0.33 -0.30 2.67
N ASP A 429 -0.28 0.01 3.83
CA ASP A 429 -0.29 -0.80 5.04
C ASP A 429 -1.66 -0.68 5.74
N ALA A 430 -2.00 -1.61 6.64
CA ALA A 430 -3.24 -1.57 7.38
C ALA A 430 -3.26 -0.59 8.58
N TRP A 431 -2.11 -0.29 9.19
CA TRP A 431 -1.99 0.49 10.43
C TRP A 431 -1.28 1.83 10.21
N GLU A 432 -0.08 1.87 9.63
CA GLU A 432 0.74 3.08 9.42
C GLU A 432 0.18 3.94 8.28
N TYR A 433 -0.28 3.30 7.21
CA TYR A 433 -0.89 3.98 6.06
C TYR A 433 -2.37 3.58 5.88
N PRO A 434 -3.28 3.83 6.84
CA PRO A 434 -4.70 3.48 6.75
C PRO A 434 -5.45 4.49 5.85
N TRP A 435 -4.81 4.90 4.77
CA TRP A 435 -5.19 5.91 3.81
C TRP A 435 -4.42 5.62 2.52
N PHE A 436 -4.97 6.02 1.37
CA PHE A 436 -4.35 5.72 0.09
C PHE A 436 -3.29 6.77 -0.28
N ALA A 437 -2.25 6.32 -0.98
CA ALA A 437 -1.42 7.16 -1.83
C ALA A 437 -1.59 6.70 -3.29
N ALA A 438 -1.73 7.63 -4.23
CA ALA A 438 -2.12 7.29 -5.60
C ALA A 438 -1.01 6.63 -6.42
N TRP A 439 0.27 6.83 -6.09
CA TRP A 439 1.37 6.13 -6.76
C TRP A 439 1.59 4.73 -6.20
N ASP A 440 1.55 4.54 -4.87
CA ASP A 440 1.45 3.22 -4.20
C ASP A 440 0.34 2.35 -4.82
N LEU A 441 -0.88 2.90 -4.87
CA LEU A 441 -2.06 2.21 -5.41
C LEU A 441 -1.84 1.71 -6.85
N ALA A 442 -1.03 2.40 -7.65
CA ALA A 442 -0.68 1.96 -8.98
C ALA A 442 0.16 0.65 -8.95
N PHE A 443 1.12 0.52 -8.04
CA PHE A 443 1.85 -0.74 -7.82
C PHE A 443 0.94 -1.83 -7.24
N HIS A 444 0.07 -1.48 -6.27
CA HIS A 444 -0.89 -2.43 -5.68
C HIS A 444 -1.73 -3.10 -6.78
N CYS A 445 -2.20 -2.30 -7.74
CA CYS A 445 -3.00 -2.77 -8.87
C CYS A 445 -2.24 -3.77 -9.78
N VAL A 446 -0.94 -3.58 -10.00
CA VAL A 446 -0.15 -4.48 -10.88
C VAL A 446 0.11 -5.85 -10.22
N ALA A 447 0.24 -5.91 -8.90
CA ALA A 447 0.23 -7.16 -8.16
C ALA A 447 -1.19 -7.76 -8.10
N LEU A 448 -2.19 -6.98 -7.69
CA LEU A 448 -3.60 -7.39 -7.59
C LEU A 448 -4.16 -7.94 -8.91
N ALA A 449 -3.68 -7.51 -10.08
CA ALA A 449 -4.17 -8.00 -11.37
C ALA A 449 -3.95 -9.51 -11.60
N HIS A 450 -3.02 -10.16 -10.88
CA HIS A 450 -2.87 -11.62 -10.91
C HIS A 450 -4.02 -12.36 -10.21
N VAL A 451 -4.73 -11.73 -9.27
CA VAL A 451 -5.79 -12.36 -8.45
C VAL A 451 -7.18 -11.73 -8.64
N ASP A 452 -7.28 -10.42 -8.90
CA ASP A 452 -8.53 -9.66 -9.02
C ASP A 452 -8.36 -8.49 -10.03
N PRO A 453 -8.21 -8.77 -11.33
CA PRO A 453 -8.00 -7.75 -12.34
C PRO A 453 -9.18 -6.77 -12.46
N SER A 454 -10.41 -7.20 -12.14
CA SER A 454 -11.57 -6.31 -12.07
C SER A 454 -11.40 -5.23 -10.98
N PHE A 455 -10.99 -5.62 -9.77
CA PHE A 455 -10.71 -4.65 -8.71
C PHE A 455 -9.54 -3.73 -9.07
N ALA A 456 -8.41 -4.28 -9.55
CA ALA A 456 -7.25 -3.48 -9.97
C ALA A 456 -7.60 -2.40 -11.01
N LYS A 457 -8.44 -2.74 -12.01
CA LYS A 457 -8.96 -1.78 -13.00
C LYS A 457 -9.88 -0.73 -12.36
N ASN A 458 -10.76 -1.14 -11.44
CA ASN A 458 -11.68 -0.22 -10.75
C ASN A 458 -10.91 0.80 -9.89
N GLN A 459 -9.84 0.37 -9.21
CA GLN A 459 -8.99 1.23 -8.38
C GLN A 459 -8.26 2.31 -9.20
N LEU A 460 -7.60 1.93 -10.31
CA LEU A 460 -6.97 2.89 -11.23
C LEU A 460 -7.98 3.87 -11.86
N ILE A 461 -9.23 3.41 -12.07
CA ILE A 461 -10.32 4.27 -12.54
C ILE A 461 -10.86 5.17 -11.43
N LEU A 462 -10.84 4.74 -10.15
CA LEU A 462 -11.36 5.48 -9.01
C LEU A 462 -10.63 6.81 -8.82
N MET A 463 -9.29 6.80 -8.85
CA MET A 463 -8.46 8.01 -8.77
C MET A 463 -8.71 8.99 -9.94
N CYS A 464 -9.22 8.48 -11.06
CA CYS A 464 -9.59 9.24 -12.25
C CYS A 464 -11.07 9.68 -12.29
N ARG A 465 -11.86 9.50 -11.22
CA ARG A 465 -13.29 9.86 -11.20
C ARG A 465 -13.55 11.35 -11.08
N GLU A 466 -14.73 11.76 -11.50
CA GLU A 466 -15.25 13.13 -11.43
C GLU A 466 -15.36 13.68 -10.00
N TRP A 467 -15.28 12.80 -8.99
CA TRP A 467 -15.34 13.08 -7.55
C TRP A 467 -14.04 12.71 -6.81
N ALA A 468 -12.94 12.53 -7.55
CA ALA A 468 -11.63 12.16 -7.00
C ALA A 468 -10.48 12.88 -7.72
N GLN A 469 -10.47 12.90 -9.05
CA GLN A 469 -9.53 13.69 -9.86
C GLN A 469 -9.91 15.18 -9.78
N HIS A 470 -8.92 16.04 -9.53
CA HIS A 470 -9.12 17.49 -9.51
C HIS A 470 -9.61 18.00 -10.87
N PRO A 471 -10.53 18.99 -10.93
CA PRO A 471 -11.11 19.47 -12.19
C PRO A 471 -10.16 20.03 -13.26
N ASP A 472 -8.88 20.26 -12.95
CA ASP A 472 -7.85 20.64 -13.93
C ASP A 472 -6.92 19.48 -14.35
N GLY A 473 -7.09 18.28 -13.78
CA GLY A 473 -6.43 17.03 -14.18
C GLY A 473 -5.59 16.34 -13.12
N GLN A 474 -5.28 16.97 -11.98
CA GLN A 474 -4.47 16.36 -10.91
C GLN A 474 -5.12 15.09 -10.34
N LEU A 475 -4.33 14.04 -10.11
CA LEU A 475 -4.75 12.89 -9.30
C LEU A 475 -4.50 13.22 -7.82
N PRO A 476 -5.39 12.87 -6.88
CA PRO A 476 -5.20 13.17 -5.45
C PRO A 476 -4.01 12.38 -4.93
N ALA A 477 -3.02 13.06 -4.36
CA ALA A 477 -1.76 12.43 -3.97
C ALA A 477 -1.93 11.46 -2.79
N TYR A 478 -2.16 11.98 -1.57
CA TYR A 478 -2.38 11.18 -0.35
C TYR A 478 -3.19 11.95 0.71
N GLU A 479 -3.66 11.29 1.78
CA GLU A 479 -4.61 11.90 2.75
C GLU A 479 -4.12 13.21 3.41
N TRP A 480 -2.81 13.33 3.67
CA TRP A 480 -2.22 14.49 4.36
C TRP A 480 -2.16 15.75 3.48
N ASP A 481 -1.86 15.63 2.19
CA ASP A 481 -2.17 16.64 1.18
C ASP A 481 -2.45 15.98 -0.19
N PHE A 482 -3.66 16.14 -0.70
CA PHE A 482 -4.02 15.65 -2.04
C PHE A 482 -3.38 16.48 -3.16
N GLY A 483 -2.96 17.72 -2.87
CA GLY A 483 -2.39 18.69 -3.81
C GLY A 483 -0.91 18.50 -4.14
N ASP A 484 -0.24 17.54 -3.49
CA ASP A 484 1.16 17.20 -3.77
C ASP A 484 1.37 16.55 -5.15
N VAL A 485 2.64 16.45 -5.56
CA VAL A 485 3.04 15.83 -6.84
C VAL A 485 3.64 14.45 -6.58
N ASN A 486 2.95 13.40 -7.01
CA ASN A 486 3.48 12.03 -7.03
C ASN A 486 3.95 11.62 -8.44
N PRO A 487 4.83 10.61 -8.56
CA PRO A 487 5.22 10.02 -9.85
C PRO A 487 4.01 9.58 -10.71
N PRO A 488 3.98 9.88 -12.02
CA PRO A 488 2.86 9.57 -12.92
C PRO A 488 2.80 8.10 -13.39
N VAL A 489 3.05 7.15 -12.47
CA VAL A 489 3.12 5.70 -12.73
C VAL A 489 1.77 5.07 -13.11
N HIS A 490 0.65 5.78 -12.91
CA HIS A 490 -0.70 5.31 -13.24
C HIS A 490 -0.85 4.81 -14.70
N ALA A 491 -0.18 5.45 -15.67
CA ALA A 491 -0.22 5.04 -17.08
C ALA A 491 0.49 3.70 -17.34
N TRP A 492 1.60 3.47 -16.64
CA TRP A 492 2.34 2.21 -16.68
C TRP A 492 1.55 1.10 -15.99
N ALA A 493 0.98 1.37 -14.82
CA ALA A 493 0.17 0.40 -14.09
C ALA A 493 -1.06 -0.02 -14.90
N ALA A 494 -1.77 0.93 -15.53
CA ALA A 494 -2.88 0.62 -16.43
C ALA A 494 -2.46 -0.32 -17.57
N TRP A 495 -1.30 -0.12 -18.18
CA TRP A 495 -0.77 -1.02 -19.19
C TRP A 495 -0.47 -2.42 -18.63
N GLN A 496 0.23 -2.51 -17.49
CA GLN A 496 0.59 -3.81 -16.90
C GLN A 496 -0.66 -4.59 -16.42
N VAL A 497 -1.65 -3.92 -15.82
CA VAL A 497 -2.95 -4.52 -15.44
C VAL A 497 -3.70 -5.04 -16.67
N PHE A 498 -3.74 -4.29 -17.77
CA PHE A 498 -4.35 -4.72 -19.03
C PHE A 498 -3.66 -5.95 -19.62
N ILE A 499 -2.33 -6.03 -19.56
CA ILE A 499 -1.56 -7.19 -20.04
C ILE A 499 -1.71 -8.41 -19.12
N ALA A 500 -1.71 -8.23 -17.80
CA ALA A 500 -1.91 -9.30 -16.82
C ALA A 500 -3.28 -10.00 -16.99
N ASP A 501 -4.34 -9.21 -17.21
CA ASP A 501 -5.69 -9.67 -17.55
C ASP A 501 -5.81 -10.28 -18.96
N GLY A 502 -4.73 -10.28 -19.76
CA GLY A 502 -4.65 -10.96 -21.05
C GLY A 502 -4.88 -10.08 -22.28
N GLY A 503 -4.90 -8.75 -22.14
CA GLY A 503 -4.80 -7.79 -23.24
C GLY A 503 -6.06 -7.69 -24.13
N TRP A 504 -7.25 -7.85 -23.57
CA TRP A 504 -8.52 -7.83 -24.32
C TRP A 504 -9.45 -6.66 -23.98
N ASP A 505 -9.41 -6.15 -22.74
CA ASP A 505 -10.30 -5.10 -22.24
C ASP A 505 -9.87 -3.69 -22.70
N ARG A 506 -10.30 -3.33 -23.91
CA ARG A 506 -10.07 -1.98 -24.47
C ARG A 506 -11.00 -0.91 -23.88
N GLU A 507 -12.10 -1.28 -23.23
CA GLU A 507 -12.97 -0.28 -22.59
C GLU A 507 -12.28 0.33 -21.36
N PHE A 508 -11.64 -0.52 -20.54
CA PHE A 508 -10.75 -0.07 -19.47
C PHE A 508 -9.68 0.89 -20.00
N LEU A 509 -8.96 0.51 -21.06
CA LEU A 509 -7.93 1.36 -21.66
C LEU A 509 -8.50 2.71 -22.11
N VAL A 510 -9.59 2.77 -22.88
CA VAL A 510 -10.20 4.05 -23.30
C VAL A 510 -10.58 4.91 -22.09
N ARG A 511 -11.16 4.31 -21.04
CA ARG A 511 -11.63 5.02 -19.84
C ARG A 511 -10.48 5.61 -19.01
N VAL A 512 -9.40 4.86 -18.80
CA VAL A 512 -8.24 5.37 -18.04
C VAL A 512 -7.39 6.32 -18.89
N PHE A 513 -7.17 6.01 -20.18
CA PHE A 513 -6.40 6.84 -21.10
C PHE A 513 -6.99 8.24 -21.28
N THR A 514 -8.31 8.34 -21.48
CA THR A 514 -8.97 9.65 -21.65
C THR A 514 -8.88 10.54 -20.41
N LYS A 515 -8.80 9.95 -19.22
CA LYS A 515 -8.57 10.66 -17.95
C LYS A 515 -7.11 11.02 -17.72
N LEU A 516 -6.18 10.15 -18.13
CA LEU A 516 -4.75 10.42 -18.10
C LEU A 516 -4.33 11.46 -19.14
N MET A 517 -5.09 11.68 -20.22
CA MET A 517 -4.90 12.86 -21.08
C MET A 517 -5.16 14.18 -20.32
N LEU A 518 -6.12 14.22 -19.38
CA LEU A 518 -6.33 15.38 -18.52
C LEU A 518 -5.18 15.56 -17.54
N ASN A 519 -4.70 14.47 -16.92
CA ASN A 519 -3.55 14.52 -16.02
C ASN A 519 -2.26 14.94 -16.73
N PHE A 520 -1.99 14.41 -17.94
CA PHE A 520 -0.88 14.87 -18.77
C PHE A 520 -1.01 16.36 -19.13
N GLY A 521 -2.23 16.82 -19.40
CA GLY A 521 -2.55 18.24 -19.56
C GLY A 521 -2.24 19.07 -18.31
N TRP A 522 -2.56 18.57 -17.12
CA TRP A 522 -2.20 19.19 -15.84
C TRP A 522 -0.68 19.33 -15.71
N TRP A 523 0.09 18.25 -15.89
CA TRP A 523 1.56 18.30 -15.83
C TRP A 523 2.14 19.38 -16.76
N VAL A 524 1.75 19.36 -18.03
CA VAL A 524 2.25 20.30 -19.06
C VAL A 524 1.83 21.78 -18.81
N ASN A 525 0.88 22.06 -17.91
CA ASN A 525 0.46 23.43 -17.57
C ASN A 525 0.76 23.85 -16.12
N ARG A 526 1.24 22.94 -15.26
CA ARG A 526 1.47 23.18 -13.82
C ARG A 526 2.90 22.90 -13.36
N THR A 527 3.53 21.90 -13.98
CA THR A 527 4.89 21.44 -13.66
C THR A 527 5.93 21.79 -14.74
N ASP A 528 5.49 22.29 -15.91
CA ASP A 528 6.34 23.02 -16.88
C ASP A 528 5.81 24.46 -16.98
N LEU A 529 6.19 25.31 -16.01
CA LEU A 529 5.65 26.67 -15.88
C LEU A 529 6.12 27.63 -16.99
N ASN A 530 7.26 27.33 -17.62
CA ASN A 530 7.91 28.18 -18.61
C ASN A 530 7.74 27.69 -20.06
N GLY A 531 7.21 26.49 -20.27
CA GLY A 531 7.12 25.82 -21.58
C GLY A 531 8.46 25.29 -22.09
N SER A 532 9.40 24.96 -21.18
CA SER A 532 10.75 24.47 -21.48
C SER A 532 10.78 23.00 -21.90
N GLN A 533 9.73 22.23 -21.56
CA GLN A 533 9.69 20.76 -21.58
C GLN A 533 10.66 20.08 -20.61
N LEU A 534 11.22 20.85 -19.68
CA LEU A 534 11.71 20.38 -18.39
C LEU A 534 10.57 20.50 -17.37
N PHE A 535 10.60 19.66 -16.35
CA PHE A 535 9.52 19.56 -15.36
C PHE A 535 10.05 19.72 -13.94
N GLU A 536 9.20 20.27 -13.08
CA GLU A 536 9.45 20.55 -11.66
C GLU A 536 8.30 19.99 -10.83
N GLY A 537 8.60 19.43 -9.65
CA GLY A 537 7.58 18.85 -8.75
C GLY A 537 8.02 18.69 -7.30
N GLY A 538 9.23 19.15 -6.94
CA GLY A 538 9.79 19.09 -5.59
C GLY A 538 9.93 17.65 -5.09
N PHE A 539 9.03 17.31 -4.16
CA PHE A 539 8.90 16.04 -3.45
C PHE A 539 9.01 14.79 -4.34
N LEU A 540 8.03 14.54 -5.20
CA LEU A 540 7.95 13.39 -6.11
C LEU A 540 8.09 12.00 -5.44
N GLY A 541 7.71 11.88 -4.16
CA GLY A 541 7.76 10.62 -3.42
C GLY A 541 9.17 10.13 -3.10
N MET A 542 10.17 11.03 -3.06
CA MET A 542 11.57 10.72 -2.73
C MET A 542 12.15 11.76 -1.76
N ASP A 543 11.54 11.83 -0.58
CA ASP A 543 11.70 12.75 0.55
C ASP A 543 13.10 13.37 0.70
N ASN A 544 14.04 12.63 1.28
CA ASN A 544 15.35 13.14 1.70
C ASN A 544 16.48 12.91 0.65
N ILE A 545 16.13 12.56 -0.60
CA ILE A 545 17.06 12.02 -1.62
C ILE A 545 18.15 13.02 -2.09
N SER A 546 18.00 14.30 -1.78
CA SER A 546 18.89 15.40 -2.17
C SER A 546 19.57 16.05 -0.96
N VAL A 547 20.44 17.03 -1.23
CA VAL A 547 21.17 17.82 -0.22
C VAL A 547 20.33 18.89 0.49
N PHE A 548 19.13 19.19 -0.02
CA PHE A 548 18.16 20.14 0.54
C PHE A 548 16.74 19.70 0.18
N ASP A 549 15.70 20.21 0.88
CA ASP A 549 14.30 19.97 0.52
C ASP A 549 13.99 20.60 -0.86
N ARG A 550 13.69 19.76 -1.85
CA ARG A 550 13.45 20.19 -3.24
C ARG A 550 12.14 20.98 -3.43
N SER A 551 11.22 20.94 -2.47
CA SER A 551 9.97 21.70 -2.47
C SER A 551 10.10 23.07 -1.80
N HIS A 552 11.00 23.23 -0.82
CA HIS A 552 11.03 24.42 0.05
C HIS A 552 12.40 25.13 0.15
N ASP A 553 13.52 24.40 0.11
CA ASP A 553 14.87 24.90 0.40
C ASP A 553 15.70 25.23 -0.85
N VAL A 554 15.06 25.42 -2.01
CA VAL A 554 15.74 25.84 -3.25
C VAL A 554 16.45 27.19 -3.01
N PRO A 555 17.76 27.33 -3.30
CA PRO A 555 18.51 28.55 -2.97
C PRO A 555 17.97 29.84 -3.60
N GLU A 556 17.94 30.94 -2.84
CA GLU A 556 17.35 32.22 -3.27
C GLU A 556 17.92 32.75 -4.61
N GLY A 557 17.01 33.04 -5.55
CA GLY A 557 17.34 33.49 -6.90
C GLY A 557 17.84 32.38 -7.83
N TRP A 558 17.48 31.12 -7.56
CA TRP A 558 17.67 29.97 -8.44
C TRP A 558 16.35 29.18 -8.61
N VAL A 559 16.22 28.52 -9.76
CA VAL A 559 15.18 27.55 -10.11
C VAL A 559 15.83 26.15 -10.20
N LEU A 560 15.11 25.09 -9.84
CA LEU A 560 15.61 23.71 -9.84
C LEU A 560 15.01 22.89 -11.00
N GLU A 561 15.77 22.75 -12.08
CA GLU A 561 15.41 21.89 -13.21
C GLU A 561 15.64 20.42 -12.81
N GLN A 562 14.56 19.64 -12.65
CA GLN A 562 14.60 18.30 -12.06
C GLN A 562 14.74 17.18 -13.12
N SER A 563 15.75 16.33 -12.92
CA SER A 563 16.07 15.17 -13.78
C SER A 563 15.04 14.06 -13.63
N ASP A 564 14.57 13.78 -12.42
CA ASP A 564 13.54 12.78 -12.16
C ASP A 564 12.18 13.21 -12.69
N ALA A 565 11.72 14.42 -12.38
CA ALA A 565 10.46 14.99 -12.89
C ALA A 565 10.37 14.92 -14.42
N THR A 566 11.45 15.33 -15.10
CA THR A 566 11.53 15.32 -16.56
C THR A 566 11.56 13.89 -17.13
N SER A 567 12.27 12.97 -16.46
CA SER A 567 12.30 11.54 -16.81
C SER A 567 10.93 10.87 -16.63
N TRP A 568 10.20 11.22 -15.55
CA TRP A 568 8.85 10.75 -15.29
C TRP A 568 7.88 11.16 -16.40
N MET A 569 8.01 12.37 -16.95
CA MET A 569 7.19 12.81 -18.07
C MET A 569 7.58 12.16 -19.41
N ALA A 570 8.86 11.83 -19.63
CA ALA A 570 9.27 10.98 -20.76
C ALA A 570 8.68 9.56 -20.65
N PHE A 571 8.70 8.98 -19.45
CA PHE A 571 8.10 7.67 -19.13
C PHE A 571 6.56 7.68 -19.27
N PHE A 572 5.89 8.74 -18.84
CA PHE A 572 4.44 8.92 -19.03
C PHE A 572 4.09 9.05 -20.52
N CYS A 573 4.83 9.85 -21.31
CA CYS A 573 4.67 9.89 -22.77
C CYS A 573 4.75 8.50 -23.40
N LEU A 574 5.78 7.72 -23.09
CA LEU A 574 5.98 6.38 -23.68
C LEU A 574 4.94 5.36 -23.20
N SER A 575 4.44 5.47 -21.96
CA SER A 575 3.32 4.67 -21.46
C SER A 575 2.01 5.00 -22.18
N MET A 576 1.76 6.28 -22.48
CA MET A 576 0.63 6.70 -23.32
C MET A 576 0.79 6.24 -24.77
N VAL A 577 2.01 6.25 -25.35
CA VAL A 577 2.26 5.69 -26.69
C VAL A 577 1.91 4.19 -26.74
N LYS A 578 2.30 3.39 -25.75
CA LYS A 578 1.96 1.95 -25.66
C LYS A 578 0.45 1.71 -25.68
N MET A 579 -0.32 2.48 -24.89
CA MET A 579 -1.79 2.40 -24.87
C MET A 579 -2.42 2.89 -26.18
N ALA A 580 -1.98 4.03 -26.72
CA ALA A 580 -2.49 4.60 -27.96
C ALA A 580 -2.29 3.64 -29.15
N PHE A 581 -1.15 2.95 -29.22
CA PHE A 581 -0.90 1.91 -30.23
C PHE A 581 -1.95 0.80 -30.19
N GLU A 582 -2.25 0.20 -29.03
CA GLU A 582 -3.22 -0.90 -28.94
C GLU A 582 -4.68 -0.45 -29.14
N LEU A 583 -5.01 0.80 -28.80
CA LEU A 583 -6.31 1.41 -29.11
C LEU A 583 -6.49 1.64 -30.63
N ALA A 584 -5.44 2.14 -31.31
CA ALA A 584 -5.46 2.44 -32.75
C ALA A 584 -5.78 1.22 -33.63
N ARG A 585 -5.50 0.00 -33.16
CA ARG A 585 -5.85 -1.27 -33.84
C ARG A 585 -7.36 -1.52 -33.98
N SER A 586 -8.18 -0.73 -33.28
CA SER A 586 -9.64 -0.85 -33.26
C SER A 586 -10.38 0.41 -33.70
N ASP A 587 -9.71 1.56 -33.69
CA ASP A 587 -10.22 2.84 -34.18
C ASP A 587 -9.03 3.71 -34.62
N ASP A 588 -8.93 4.04 -35.91
CA ASP A 588 -7.84 4.82 -36.49
C ASP A 588 -7.68 6.22 -35.83
N ALA A 589 -8.70 6.70 -35.11
CA ALA A 589 -8.69 7.97 -34.37
C ALA A 589 -7.75 8.03 -33.15
N TRP A 590 -6.92 7.01 -32.91
CA TRP A 590 -5.82 7.05 -31.94
C TRP A 590 -4.41 7.12 -32.59
N ASP A 591 -4.30 7.03 -33.93
CA ASP A 591 -3.02 7.03 -34.68
C ASP A 591 -2.32 8.42 -34.60
N ASP A 592 -3.09 9.51 -34.58
CA ASP A 592 -2.60 10.88 -34.36
C ASP A 592 -2.33 11.20 -32.87
N VAL A 593 -3.00 10.49 -31.96
CA VAL A 593 -2.73 10.57 -30.52
C VAL A 593 -1.38 9.89 -30.19
N ALA A 594 -1.09 8.73 -30.78
CA ALA A 594 0.24 8.09 -30.68
C ALA A 594 1.36 8.99 -31.23
N THR A 595 1.09 9.71 -32.33
CA THR A 595 1.96 10.77 -32.87
C THR A 595 2.18 11.88 -31.84
N THR A 596 1.12 12.36 -31.19
CA THR A 596 1.17 13.47 -30.23
C THR A 596 2.08 13.17 -29.04
N PHE A 597 1.94 12.00 -28.41
CA PHE A 597 2.83 11.60 -27.30
C PHE A 597 4.26 11.30 -27.76
N THR A 598 4.45 10.82 -28.99
CA THR A 598 5.80 10.62 -29.56
C THR A 598 6.52 11.96 -29.79
N GLU A 599 5.83 13.00 -30.29
CA GLU A 599 6.45 14.33 -30.45
C GLU A 599 6.73 15.01 -29.11
N ARG A 600 5.91 14.78 -28.08
CA ARG A 600 6.20 15.23 -26.71
C ARG A 600 7.42 14.52 -26.11
N PHE A 601 7.50 13.19 -26.22
CA PHE A 601 8.68 12.43 -25.81
C PHE A 601 9.97 12.96 -26.45
N VAL A 602 9.95 13.23 -27.76
CA VAL A 602 11.12 13.79 -28.48
C VAL A 602 11.46 15.20 -27.99
N ALA A 603 10.47 16.06 -27.74
CA ALA A 603 10.71 17.42 -27.22
C ALA A 603 11.28 17.42 -25.78
N ILE A 604 10.83 16.51 -24.93
CA ILE A 604 11.38 16.31 -23.57
C ILE A 604 12.84 15.85 -23.64
N ALA A 605 13.12 14.85 -24.48
CA ALA A 605 14.48 14.34 -24.68
C ALA A 605 15.44 15.42 -25.22
N GLU A 606 14.96 16.31 -26.10
CA GLU A 606 15.71 17.51 -26.53
C GLU A 606 16.05 18.44 -25.37
N ALA A 607 15.08 18.72 -24.49
CA ALA A 607 15.26 19.63 -23.37
C ALA A 607 16.24 19.07 -22.32
N MET A 608 16.18 17.76 -22.02
CA MET A 608 17.16 17.10 -21.15
C MET A 608 18.60 17.19 -21.70
N ASP A 609 18.76 17.19 -23.03
CA ASP A 609 20.05 17.23 -23.71
C ASP A 609 20.63 18.65 -23.78
N ALA A 610 19.84 19.67 -24.12
CA ALA A 610 20.31 21.06 -24.27
C ALA A 610 19.19 22.10 -24.05
N PHE A 611 19.33 22.90 -22.98
CA PHE A 611 18.41 23.96 -22.60
C PHE A 611 19.12 25.28 -22.21
N GLY A 612 18.36 26.36 -22.07
CA GLY A 612 18.88 27.69 -21.73
C GLY A 612 19.75 28.34 -22.82
N PRO A 613 20.31 29.55 -22.56
CA PRO A 613 21.13 30.27 -23.53
C PRO A 613 22.50 29.62 -23.77
N ASP A 614 23.07 28.95 -22.76
CA ASP A 614 24.41 28.36 -22.81
C ASP A 614 24.42 26.89 -23.25
N SER A 615 23.27 26.32 -23.65
CA SER A 615 23.10 24.88 -23.94
C SER A 615 23.45 23.97 -22.74
N THR A 616 22.93 24.32 -21.57
CA THR A 616 23.02 23.50 -20.34
C THR A 616 22.40 22.13 -20.57
N SER A 617 22.91 21.10 -19.90
CA SER A 617 22.45 19.71 -20.03
C SER A 617 22.30 19.07 -18.67
N LEU A 618 21.27 18.24 -18.48
CA LEU A 618 21.11 17.40 -17.28
C LEU A 618 22.17 16.28 -17.25
N TRP A 619 22.64 15.85 -18.42
CA TRP A 619 23.72 14.88 -18.56
C TRP A 619 25.09 15.50 -18.27
N ASP A 620 25.95 14.77 -17.57
CA ASP A 620 27.37 15.10 -17.41
C ASP A 620 28.27 14.13 -18.17
N ASP A 621 29.01 14.62 -19.17
CA ASP A 621 29.89 13.78 -19.99
C ASP A 621 31.19 13.36 -19.29
N GLU A 622 31.67 14.13 -18.30
CA GLU A 622 32.87 13.77 -17.55
C GLU A 622 32.55 12.59 -16.63
N ASP A 623 31.53 12.73 -15.78
CA ASP A 623 31.12 11.69 -14.85
C ASP A 623 30.35 10.54 -15.56
N GLY A 624 29.40 10.87 -16.44
CA GLY A 624 28.58 9.90 -17.17
C GLY A 624 27.30 9.53 -16.44
N PHE A 625 26.60 10.55 -15.95
CA PHE A 625 25.40 10.43 -15.12
C PHE A 625 24.47 11.63 -15.36
N TYR A 626 23.19 11.49 -15.03
CA TYR A 626 22.23 12.60 -15.05
C TYR A 626 22.11 13.25 -13.66
N TYR A 627 21.89 14.56 -13.62
CA TYR A 627 21.82 15.35 -12.39
C TYR A 627 20.74 16.44 -12.48
N ASP A 628 20.13 16.78 -11.34
CA ASP A 628 19.34 18.01 -11.18
C ASP A 628 20.23 19.24 -11.41
N VAL A 629 19.67 20.32 -11.94
CA VAL A 629 20.40 21.55 -12.28
C VAL A 629 19.73 22.77 -11.68
N LEU A 630 20.48 23.54 -10.90
CA LEU A 630 20.07 24.89 -10.51
C LEU A 630 20.36 25.87 -11.66
N VAL A 631 19.39 26.71 -12.01
CA VAL A 631 19.52 27.78 -13.01
C VAL A 631 19.19 29.11 -12.35
N ARG A 632 19.97 30.17 -12.63
CA ARG A 632 19.63 31.52 -12.14
C ARG A 632 18.33 32.02 -12.77
N GLU A 633 17.50 32.71 -11.98
CA GLU A 633 16.25 33.33 -12.47
C GLU A 633 16.47 34.32 -13.64
N ASP A 634 17.64 34.95 -13.72
CA ASP A 634 18.02 35.85 -14.83
C ASP A 634 18.68 35.13 -16.03
N GLY A 635 18.83 33.81 -15.95
CA GLY A 635 19.45 32.95 -16.96
C GLY A 635 20.96 33.12 -17.13
N SER A 636 21.66 33.77 -16.19
CA SER A 636 23.10 34.10 -16.32
C SER A 636 24.09 33.02 -15.90
N GLU A 637 23.64 31.99 -15.18
CA GLU A 637 24.48 30.92 -14.61
C GLU A 637 23.64 29.65 -14.40
N SER A 638 24.27 28.47 -14.51
CA SER A 638 23.65 27.19 -14.15
C SER A 638 24.67 26.23 -13.50
N GLN A 639 24.20 25.38 -12.57
CA GLN A 639 25.02 24.52 -11.73
C GLN A 639 24.35 23.16 -11.48
N LYS A 640 25.04 22.06 -11.84
CA LYS A 640 24.61 20.69 -11.50
C LYS A 640 24.74 20.39 -10.00
N VAL A 641 23.69 19.83 -9.42
CA VAL A 641 23.65 19.25 -8.07
C VAL A 641 24.19 17.82 -8.16
N ARG A 642 25.49 17.63 -7.91
CA ARG A 642 26.20 16.36 -8.18
C ARG A 642 26.00 15.26 -7.11
N VAL A 643 24.73 14.90 -6.88
CA VAL A 643 24.29 13.79 -6.02
C VAL A 643 24.00 12.57 -6.90
N ARG A 644 24.76 11.47 -6.75
CA ARG A 644 24.52 10.19 -7.44
C ARG A 644 23.47 9.37 -6.67
N SER A 645 22.20 9.71 -6.86
CA SER A 645 21.02 9.00 -6.36
C SER A 645 20.19 8.39 -7.50
N LEU A 646 19.08 7.71 -7.17
CA LEU A 646 18.11 7.21 -8.16
C LEU A 646 17.60 8.29 -9.12
N VAL A 647 17.58 9.58 -8.73
CA VAL A 647 17.21 10.72 -9.60
C VAL A 647 17.99 10.73 -10.93
N GLY A 648 19.27 10.33 -10.89
CA GLY A 648 20.09 10.22 -12.09
C GLY A 648 19.99 8.87 -12.82
N LEU A 649 19.34 7.86 -12.24
CA LEU A 649 19.03 6.57 -12.86
C LEU A 649 17.60 6.50 -13.45
N LEU A 650 16.65 7.32 -12.97
CA LEU A 650 15.28 7.37 -13.49
C LEU A 650 15.14 7.65 -15.00
N PRO A 651 16.07 8.33 -15.72
CA PRO A 651 16.06 8.35 -17.18
C PRO A 651 16.01 6.95 -17.83
N LEU A 652 16.57 5.91 -17.19
CA LEU A 652 16.52 4.54 -17.71
C LEU A 652 15.09 4.00 -17.86
N LEU A 653 14.15 4.47 -17.05
CA LEU A 653 12.76 4.01 -17.07
C LEU A 653 12.02 4.40 -18.34
N ALA A 654 12.38 5.51 -18.97
CA ALA A 654 11.73 6.03 -20.17
C ALA A 654 12.15 5.24 -21.42
N VAL A 655 11.66 4.00 -21.51
CA VAL A 655 11.83 3.06 -22.63
C VAL A 655 10.49 2.44 -23.04
N ALA A 656 10.27 2.31 -24.34
CA ALA A 656 9.15 1.58 -24.92
C ALA A 656 9.51 1.01 -26.29
N VAL A 657 8.65 0.13 -26.81
CA VAL A 657 8.84 -0.53 -28.10
C VAL A 657 7.58 -0.35 -28.93
N ALA A 658 7.74 0.03 -30.20
CA ALA A 658 6.71 -0.17 -31.22
C ALA A 658 6.91 -1.56 -31.84
N PRO A 659 5.95 -2.49 -31.65
CA PRO A 659 6.01 -3.81 -32.26
C PRO A 659 5.97 -3.76 -33.80
N ASP A 660 6.33 -4.89 -34.42
CA ASP A 660 6.37 -5.09 -35.87
C ASP A 660 5.11 -4.58 -36.60
N TRP A 661 3.93 -4.90 -36.08
CA TRP A 661 2.64 -4.56 -36.67
C TRP A 661 2.35 -3.06 -36.70
N VAL A 662 2.95 -2.23 -35.84
CA VAL A 662 2.78 -0.76 -35.87
C VAL A 662 3.25 -0.20 -37.22
N ALA A 663 4.33 -0.74 -37.78
CA ALA A 663 4.89 -0.30 -39.06
C ALA A 663 4.01 -0.66 -40.29
N SER A 664 2.98 -1.49 -40.10
CA SER A 664 2.06 -1.97 -41.15
C SER A 664 0.58 -1.63 -40.93
N GLU A 665 0.12 -1.59 -39.68
CA GLU A 665 -1.28 -1.29 -39.30
C GLU A 665 -1.48 0.22 -39.09
N LEU A 666 -0.55 0.88 -38.38
CA LEU A 666 -0.66 2.29 -37.97
C LEU A 666 0.03 3.21 -39.00
N THR A 667 -0.69 3.46 -40.09
CA THR A 667 -0.07 4.01 -41.32
C THR A 667 0.21 5.51 -41.29
N ASP A 668 -0.56 6.35 -40.57
CA ASP A 668 -0.26 7.78 -40.49
C ASP A 668 0.83 8.05 -39.45
N TYR A 669 0.78 7.39 -38.28
CA TYR A 669 1.89 7.39 -37.32
C TYR A 669 3.20 6.98 -37.99
N THR A 670 3.18 5.88 -38.73
CA THR A 670 4.37 5.39 -39.46
C THR A 670 4.82 6.38 -40.54
N ALA A 671 3.92 7.06 -41.24
CA ALA A 671 4.27 8.11 -42.21
C ALA A 671 4.88 9.34 -41.53
N ARG A 672 4.35 9.74 -40.37
CA ARG A 672 4.80 10.88 -39.56
C ARG A 672 6.13 10.62 -38.88
N LEU A 673 6.34 9.44 -38.30
CA LEU A 673 7.62 9.00 -37.74
C LEU A 673 8.72 8.98 -38.81
N ARG A 674 8.42 8.46 -40.01
CA ARG A 674 9.32 8.54 -41.18
C ARG A 674 9.54 9.97 -41.67
N TRP A 675 8.63 10.93 -41.42
CA TRP A 675 8.86 12.35 -41.69
C TRP A 675 9.79 12.96 -40.65
N LEU A 676 9.54 12.72 -39.35
CA LEU A 676 10.37 13.15 -38.24
C LEU A 676 11.82 12.68 -38.42
N GLN A 677 12.03 11.38 -38.66
CA GLN A 677 13.35 10.78 -38.91
C GLN A 677 14.11 11.46 -40.07
N ARG A 678 13.41 11.85 -41.16
CA ARG A 678 14.03 12.59 -42.28
C ARG A 678 14.27 14.06 -41.97
N ARG A 679 13.50 14.66 -41.05
CA ARG A 679 13.59 16.07 -40.68
C ARG A 679 14.63 16.35 -39.59
N PHE A 680 14.86 15.39 -38.69
CA PHE A 680 15.75 15.49 -37.53
C PHE A 680 16.64 14.21 -37.37
N PRO A 681 17.40 13.80 -38.41
CA PRO A 681 18.00 12.47 -38.47
C PRO A 681 19.01 12.16 -37.34
N GLY A 682 19.90 13.10 -37.01
CA GLY A 682 20.90 12.88 -35.94
C GLY A 682 20.27 12.70 -34.56
N ARG A 683 19.27 13.54 -34.25
CA ARG A 683 18.51 13.52 -33.00
C ARG A 683 17.73 12.23 -32.81
N LEU A 684 16.94 11.84 -33.82
CA LEU A 684 16.11 10.64 -33.71
C LEU A 684 16.93 9.34 -33.79
N ALA A 685 18.14 9.38 -34.35
CA ALA A 685 19.10 8.27 -34.26
C ALA A 685 19.69 8.07 -32.85
N GLN A 686 19.55 9.04 -31.94
CA GLN A 686 19.94 8.90 -30.52
C GLN A 686 18.81 8.31 -29.66
N LEU A 687 17.55 8.59 -30.03
CA LEU A 687 16.35 8.19 -29.27
C LEU A 687 15.67 6.91 -29.80
N LEU A 688 15.98 6.49 -31.03
CA LEU A 688 15.34 5.36 -31.70
C LEU A 688 16.38 4.29 -32.07
N THR A 689 16.30 3.11 -31.47
CA THR A 689 17.12 1.94 -31.82
C THR A 689 16.26 0.89 -32.51
N ALA A 690 16.57 0.56 -33.76
CA ALA A 690 15.92 -0.53 -34.48
C ALA A 690 16.66 -1.86 -34.27
N THR A 691 15.93 -2.97 -34.17
CA THR A 691 16.53 -4.31 -34.08
C THR A 691 17.29 -4.68 -35.36
N PRO A 692 18.57 -5.08 -35.30
CA PRO A 692 19.32 -5.50 -36.49
C PRO A 692 18.78 -6.81 -37.12
N ASP A 693 18.75 -6.83 -38.46
CA ASP A 693 18.77 -8.01 -39.33
C ASP A 693 17.59 -9.02 -39.33
N GLU A 694 16.34 -8.61 -39.06
CA GLU A 694 15.13 -9.45 -39.31
C GLU A 694 14.04 -8.76 -40.16
N GLU A 695 13.27 -9.56 -40.93
CA GLU A 695 12.09 -9.10 -41.70
C GLU A 695 10.90 -8.81 -40.77
N GLY A 696 10.95 -7.65 -40.11
CA GLY A 696 9.94 -7.21 -39.14
C GLY A 696 10.53 -6.31 -38.04
N ALA A 697 11.58 -5.55 -38.36
CA ALA A 697 12.40 -4.85 -37.35
C ALA A 697 11.58 -3.92 -36.43
N GLU A 698 11.59 -4.26 -35.14
CA GLU A 698 10.92 -3.50 -34.09
C GLU A 698 11.75 -2.27 -33.69
N LEU A 699 11.07 -1.25 -33.15
CA LEU A 699 11.68 0.04 -32.85
C LEU A 699 11.60 0.36 -31.36
N THR A 700 12.75 0.40 -30.70
CA THR A 700 12.89 0.83 -29.31
C THR A 700 13.00 2.35 -29.25
N PHE A 701 12.14 2.98 -28.46
CA PHE A 701 12.17 4.39 -28.08
C PHE A 701 12.81 4.46 -26.69
N ALA A 702 13.86 5.27 -26.52
CA ALA A 702 14.56 5.43 -25.25
C ALA A 702 15.05 6.87 -25.08
N VAL A 703 14.89 7.46 -23.90
CA VAL A 703 15.44 8.81 -23.61
C VAL A 703 16.97 8.78 -23.44
N VAL A 704 17.53 7.62 -23.08
CA VAL A 704 18.97 7.41 -22.86
C VAL A 704 19.59 6.75 -24.10
N PRO A 705 20.49 7.43 -24.84
CA PRO A 705 21.19 6.83 -25.98
C PRO A 705 22.12 5.67 -25.56
N PRO A 706 22.38 4.67 -26.42
CA PRO A 706 23.10 3.45 -26.06
C PRO A 706 24.47 3.64 -25.39
N GLU A 707 25.24 4.67 -25.77
CA GLU A 707 26.54 4.97 -25.16
C GLU A 707 26.41 5.50 -23.72
N ARG A 708 25.36 6.29 -23.43
CA ARG A 708 25.04 6.75 -22.07
C ARG A 708 24.49 5.61 -21.23
N PHE A 709 23.59 4.81 -21.81
CA PHE A 709 22.98 3.64 -21.18
C PHE A 709 24.04 2.67 -20.64
N ALA A 710 25.06 2.36 -21.45
CA ALA A 710 26.19 1.53 -21.04
C ALA A 710 27.02 2.12 -19.87
N ARG A 711 27.15 3.45 -19.76
CA ARG A 711 27.82 4.12 -18.63
C ARG A 711 26.97 4.05 -17.36
N MET A 712 25.67 4.34 -17.47
CA MET A 712 24.72 4.36 -16.34
C MET A 712 24.53 2.97 -15.75
N VAL A 713 24.24 1.98 -16.60
CA VAL A 713 24.08 0.57 -16.18
C VAL A 713 25.40 0.03 -15.60
N GLY A 714 26.55 0.48 -16.12
CA GLY A 714 27.88 0.17 -15.57
C GLY A 714 28.20 0.80 -14.21
N ARG A 715 27.42 1.78 -13.72
CA ARG A 715 27.45 2.27 -12.33
C ARG A 715 26.37 1.64 -11.47
N MET A 716 25.18 1.40 -12.05
CA MET A 716 24.05 0.77 -11.37
C MET A 716 24.39 -0.64 -10.85
N PHE A 717 25.21 -1.39 -11.61
CA PHE A 717 25.73 -2.70 -11.23
C PHE A 717 27.10 -2.67 -10.51
N ASP A 718 27.52 -1.51 -9.97
CA ASP A 718 28.74 -1.40 -9.15
C ASP A 718 28.40 -1.52 -7.65
N GLU A 719 29.01 -2.49 -6.97
CA GLU A 719 28.79 -2.77 -5.54
C GLU A 719 29.33 -1.65 -4.64
N ALA A 720 30.30 -0.86 -5.12
CA ALA A 720 30.79 0.35 -4.45
C ALA A 720 29.92 1.58 -4.73
N GLU A 721 28.94 1.49 -5.64
CA GLU A 721 27.91 2.50 -5.86
C GLU A 721 26.53 1.94 -5.48
N PHE A 722 25.72 1.53 -6.45
CA PHE A 722 24.28 1.29 -6.27
C PHE A 722 23.92 -0.18 -6.02
N TYR A 723 24.80 -1.14 -6.32
CA TYR A 723 24.43 -2.56 -6.37
C TYR A 723 24.53 -3.22 -4.98
N ALA A 724 23.39 -3.35 -4.30
CA ALA A 724 23.26 -4.01 -3.00
C ALA A 724 22.93 -5.51 -3.13
N PRO A 725 23.04 -6.29 -2.04
CA PRO A 725 22.51 -7.65 -1.99
C PRO A 725 21.00 -7.72 -2.28
N GLY A 726 20.21 -6.74 -1.82
CA GLY A 726 18.76 -6.70 -2.02
C GLY A 726 18.26 -6.03 -3.30
N GLY A 727 19.12 -5.33 -4.07
CA GLY A 727 18.71 -4.60 -5.28
C GLY A 727 19.55 -3.34 -5.56
N VAL A 728 18.93 -2.33 -6.16
CA VAL A 728 19.51 -1.01 -6.44
C VAL A 728 19.20 -0.05 -5.27
N ARG A 729 20.25 0.53 -4.68
CA ARG A 729 20.20 1.52 -3.59
C ARG A 729 19.60 2.86 -4.07
N SER A 730 18.96 3.57 -3.14
CA SER A 730 18.44 4.93 -3.36
C SER A 730 19.53 5.99 -3.55
N LEU A 731 20.70 5.82 -2.91
CA LEU A 731 21.90 6.65 -3.05
C LEU A 731 23.15 5.79 -3.24
N SER A 732 24.12 6.27 -4.02
CA SER A 732 25.41 5.59 -4.24
C SER A 732 26.21 5.44 -2.94
N ALA A 733 26.69 4.21 -2.66
CA ALA A 733 27.54 3.92 -1.51
C ALA A 733 28.91 4.63 -1.53
N ALA A 734 29.25 5.32 -2.63
CA ALA A 734 30.41 6.22 -2.71
C ALA A 734 30.34 7.42 -1.75
N TYR A 735 29.17 7.71 -1.16
CA TYR A 735 28.99 8.75 -0.13
C TYR A 735 29.13 8.25 1.32
N ARG A 736 29.56 6.99 1.54
CA ARG A 736 29.64 6.34 2.86
C ARG A 736 30.54 7.04 3.88
N ASP A 737 31.67 7.61 3.44
CA ASP A 737 32.58 8.36 4.33
C ASP A 737 32.11 9.82 4.57
N GLY A 738 30.95 10.20 4.02
CA GLY A 738 30.46 11.57 3.96
C GLY A 738 31.17 12.42 2.88
N GLN A 739 30.42 13.31 2.24
CA GLN A 739 30.97 14.30 1.30
C GLN A 739 30.31 15.66 1.51
N HIS A 740 31.01 16.72 1.11
CA HIS A 740 30.47 18.08 1.05
C HIS A 740 30.40 18.50 -0.41
N LEU A 741 29.25 19.01 -0.83
CA LEU A 741 28.97 19.44 -2.21
C LEU A 741 28.77 20.96 -2.26
N PRO A 742 29.55 21.69 -3.08
CA PRO A 742 29.28 23.11 -3.31
C PRO A 742 28.02 23.26 -4.17
N VAL A 743 27.04 24.03 -3.68
CA VAL A 743 25.72 24.24 -4.32
C VAL A 743 25.28 25.69 -4.11
N ALA A 744 25.06 26.46 -5.17
CA ALA A 744 24.63 27.87 -5.11
C ALA A 744 25.54 28.79 -4.26
N GLY A 745 26.82 28.44 -4.08
CA GLY A 745 27.77 29.13 -3.20
C GLY A 745 27.71 28.72 -1.72
N GLN A 746 26.81 27.81 -1.35
CA GLN A 746 26.80 27.08 -0.08
C GLN A 746 27.62 25.79 -0.19
N ASP A 747 27.91 25.16 0.94
CA ASP A 747 28.65 23.89 1.05
C ASP A 747 27.81 22.92 1.90
N LEU A 748 27.18 21.94 1.25
CA LEU A 748 26.13 21.11 1.85
C LEU A 748 26.59 19.66 2.05
N PRO A 749 26.34 19.03 3.21
CA PRO A 749 26.73 17.64 3.46
C PRO A 749 25.79 16.65 2.78
N ILE A 750 26.35 15.54 2.31
CA ILE A 750 25.64 14.33 1.89
C ILE A 750 26.37 13.09 2.42
N ALA A 751 25.63 12.10 2.90
CA ALA A 751 26.15 10.82 3.38
C ALA A 751 25.29 9.68 2.84
N TYR A 752 25.91 8.51 2.65
CA TYR A 752 25.20 7.26 2.41
C TYR A 752 24.78 6.64 3.75
N VAL A 753 23.47 6.55 3.97
CA VAL A 753 22.84 6.03 5.18
C VAL A 753 22.07 4.77 4.76
N PRO A 754 22.57 3.55 5.05
CA PRO A 754 22.00 2.32 4.48
C PRO A 754 20.63 1.93 5.05
N GLY A 755 20.31 2.35 6.29
CA GLY A 755 19.12 1.93 7.03
C GLY A 755 18.13 3.07 7.29
N GLU A 756 17.66 3.22 8.53
CA GLU A 756 16.76 4.29 8.98
C GLU A 756 17.33 5.72 8.77
N SER A 757 16.46 6.74 8.81
CA SER A 757 16.85 8.14 8.53
C SER A 757 17.59 8.81 9.69
N ASP A 758 18.81 9.30 9.42
CA ASP A 758 19.57 10.19 10.31
C ASP A 758 18.96 11.60 10.45
N SER A 759 17.94 11.91 9.63
CA SER A 759 17.40 13.25 9.42
C SER A 759 15.90 13.33 9.70
N PRO A 760 15.40 14.40 10.36
CA PRO A 760 13.98 14.64 10.59
C PRO A 760 13.25 15.28 9.39
N MET A 761 13.89 15.36 8.22
CA MET A 761 13.27 15.87 6.99
C MET A 761 12.08 14.98 6.61
N PHE A 762 10.94 15.60 6.27
CA PHE A 762 9.63 14.92 6.06
C PHE A 762 9.18 14.02 7.23
N GLY A 763 9.47 14.41 8.48
CA GLY A 763 9.15 13.63 9.68
C GLY A 763 10.22 12.59 10.01
N GLY A 764 10.77 11.94 8.98
CA GLY A 764 11.96 11.10 9.04
C GLY A 764 11.70 9.59 9.12
N ASN A 765 10.48 9.15 8.83
CA ASN A 765 10.08 7.73 8.79
C ASN A 765 10.73 6.99 7.60
N SER A 766 10.82 7.68 6.45
CA SER A 766 11.26 7.12 5.18
C SER A 766 12.66 7.63 4.80
N ASN A 767 13.57 6.73 4.40
CA ASN A 767 14.94 7.09 4.00
C ASN A 767 15.29 6.75 2.53
N TRP A 768 15.60 7.77 1.74
CA TRP A 768 16.06 7.69 0.34
C TRP A 768 17.57 7.99 0.17
N ARG A 769 18.35 7.97 1.26
CA ARG A 769 19.83 8.18 1.26
C ARG A 769 20.66 6.90 1.31
N GLY A 770 20.07 5.74 0.97
CA GLY A 770 20.84 4.50 0.86
C GLY A 770 20.06 3.17 0.80
N PRO A 771 18.85 3.03 1.39
CA PRO A 771 18.06 1.80 1.31
C PRO A 771 17.64 1.40 -0.11
N VAL A 772 17.25 0.14 -0.28
CA VAL A 772 16.63 -0.42 -1.49
C VAL A 772 15.11 -0.29 -1.37
N TRP A 773 14.49 0.36 -2.37
CA TRP A 773 13.05 0.59 -2.45
C TRP A 773 12.43 -0.23 -3.58
N PHE A 774 11.42 -1.04 -3.26
CA PHE A 774 10.73 -1.92 -4.21
C PHE A 774 10.16 -1.22 -5.47
N PRO A 775 9.44 -0.08 -5.40
CA PRO A 775 8.75 0.46 -6.57
C PRO A 775 9.70 0.88 -7.69
N ILE A 776 10.81 1.55 -7.36
CA ILE A 776 11.80 1.98 -8.36
C ILE A 776 12.61 0.78 -8.88
N ASN A 777 12.91 -0.20 -8.03
CA ASN A 777 13.61 -1.42 -8.43
C ASN A 777 12.80 -2.25 -9.44
N VAL A 778 11.50 -2.42 -9.20
CA VAL A 778 10.58 -3.12 -10.12
C VAL A 778 10.46 -2.38 -11.46
N LEU A 779 10.42 -1.04 -11.45
CA LEU A 779 10.44 -0.24 -12.68
C LEU A 779 11.77 -0.38 -13.44
N LEU A 780 12.91 -0.44 -12.74
CA LEU A 780 14.21 -0.72 -13.36
C LEU A 780 14.25 -2.12 -13.99
N VAL A 781 13.67 -3.14 -13.37
CA VAL A 781 13.55 -4.49 -13.93
C VAL A 781 12.69 -4.51 -15.21
N ASP A 782 11.49 -3.91 -15.21
CA ASP A 782 10.62 -3.80 -16.40
C ASP A 782 11.31 -3.03 -17.55
N ALA A 783 12.04 -1.97 -17.23
CA ALA A 783 12.84 -1.23 -18.19
C ALA A 783 13.99 -2.08 -18.75
N LEU A 784 14.77 -2.76 -17.90
CA LEU A 784 15.89 -3.62 -18.31
C LEU A 784 15.43 -4.76 -19.23
N HIS A 785 14.34 -5.46 -18.91
CA HIS A 785 13.77 -6.48 -19.81
C HIS A 785 13.28 -5.86 -21.13
N THR A 786 12.71 -4.65 -21.10
CA THR A 786 12.26 -3.95 -22.32
C THR A 786 13.45 -3.63 -23.24
N TYR A 787 14.59 -3.15 -22.70
CA TYR A 787 15.83 -3.01 -23.47
C TYR A 787 16.37 -4.37 -23.92
N ALA A 788 16.49 -5.36 -23.02
CA ALA A 788 17.13 -6.65 -23.28
C ALA A 788 16.47 -7.45 -24.39
N ARG A 789 15.13 -7.38 -24.51
CA ARG A 789 14.38 -8.03 -25.59
C ARG A 789 14.63 -7.37 -26.96
N HIS A 790 15.06 -6.10 -27.01
CA HIS A 790 15.10 -5.27 -28.24
C HIS A 790 16.40 -4.47 -28.40
N GLY A 791 16.41 -3.15 -28.19
CA GLY A 791 17.57 -2.28 -28.46
C GLY A 791 18.85 -2.60 -27.67
N GLY A 792 18.73 -3.28 -26.53
CA GLY A 792 19.83 -3.78 -25.69
C GLY A 792 20.20 -5.26 -25.91
N LYS A 793 19.53 -5.98 -26.82
CA LYS A 793 19.65 -7.45 -27.02
C LYS A 793 21.06 -7.95 -27.32
N ALA A 794 21.88 -7.14 -27.98
CA ALA A 794 23.29 -7.45 -28.26
C ALA A 794 24.27 -6.92 -27.19
N MET A 795 23.77 -6.17 -26.20
CA MET A 795 24.59 -5.57 -25.16
C MET A 795 24.98 -6.60 -24.09
N ARG A 796 26.18 -6.46 -23.55
CA ARG A 796 26.69 -7.27 -22.44
C ARG A 796 27.19 -6.35 -21.33
N VAL A 797 26.78 -6.64 -20.10
CA VAL A 797 27.15 -5.87 -18.90
C VAL A 797 28.15 -6.65 -18.06
N GLU A 798 28.98 -5.95 -17.31
CA GLU A 798 29.88 -6.54 -16.32
C GLU A 798 29.13 -6.65 -14.99
N LEU A 799 29.00 -7.86 -14.43
CA LEU A 799 28.11 -8.13 -13.30
C LEU A 799 28.78 -9.01 -12.22
N PRO A 800 29.04 -8.49 -11.00
CA PRO A 800 29.09 -7.05 -10.66
C PRO A 800 30.18 -6.32 -11.45
N ARG A 801 30.16 -4.98 -11.43
CA ARG A 801 31.19 -4.13 -12.03
C ARG A 801 32.59 -4.50 -11.53
N GLY A 802 33.59 -4.49 -12.42
CA GLY A 802 34.97 -4.84 -12.08
C GLY A 802 35.25 -6.33 -11.84
N SER A 803 34.26 -7.21 -11.90
CA SER A 803 34.43 -8.67 -11.75
C SER A 803 35.13 -9.34 -12.94
N GLY A 804 35.14 -8.71 -14.12
CA GLY A 804 35.48 -9.34 -15.39
C GLY A 804 34.44 -10.35 -15.91
N ASN A 805 33.35 -10.60 -15.16
CA ASN A 805 32.25 -11.45 -15.59
C ASN A 805 31.27 -10.63 -16.44
N PHE A 806 31.22 -10.91 -17.74
CA PHE A 806 30.25 -10.27 -18.63
C PHE A 806 29.08 -11.21 -18.94
N VAL A 807 27.86 -10.74 -18.69
CA VAL A 807 26.57 -11.42 -18.93
C VAL A 807 25.75 -10.66 -19.98
N SER A 808 24.61 -11.17 -20.45
CA SER A 808 23.67 -10.38 -21.27
C SER A 808 22.89 -9.39 -20.41
N LEU A 809 22.23 -8.42 -21.04
CA LEU A 809 21.32 -7.52 -20.31
C LEU A 809 20.10 -8.25 -19.73
N GLU A 810 19.69 -9.37 -20.33
CA GLU A 810 18.58 -10.19 -19.86
C GLU A 810 18.95 -10.96 -18.58
N ASP A 811 20.13 -11.60 -18.57
CA ASP A 811 20.70 -12.25 -17.38
C ASP A 811 20.82 -11.27 -16.19
N ALA A 812 21.19 -10.02 -16.47
CA ALA A 812 21.37 -8.98 -15.45
C ALA A 812 20.05 -8.38 -14.93
N ALA A 813 18.97 -8.46 -15.71
CA ALA A 813 17.63 -8.15 -15.24
C ALA A 813 17.13 -9.25 -14.29
N TYR A 814 17.33 -10.52 -14.66
CA TYR A 814 16.99 -11.66 -13.80
C TYR A 814 17.82 -11.74 -12.50
N ASP A 815 19.10 -11.33 -12.49
CA ASP A 815 19.90 -11.24 -11.24
C ASP A 815 19.32 -10.17 -10.28
N LEU A 816 18.90 -9.01 -10.82
CA LEU A 816 18.26 -7.96 -10.03
C LEU A 816 16.87 -8.41 -9.50
N GLU A 817 16.10 -9.12 -10.30
CA GLU A 817 14.83 -9.75 -9.87
C GLU A 817 15.06 -10.79 -8.76
N GLU A 818 15.99 -11.72 -8.95
CA GLU A 818 16.35 -12.76 -7.99
C GLU A 818 16.83 -12.17 -6.66
N ARG A 819 17.56 -11.04 -6.66
CA ARG A 819 17.90 -10.29 -5.44
C ARG A 819 16.67 -9.82 -4.68
N LEU A 820 15.74 -9.15 -5.37
CA LEU A 820 14.49 -8.64 -4.78
C LEU A 820 13.64 -9.78 -4.19
N VAL A 821 13.56 -10.93 -4.86
CA VAL A 821 12.85 -12.12 -4.35
C VAL A 821 13.62 -12.78 -3.19
N SER A 822 14.95 -12.82 -3.24
CA SER A 822 15.79 -13.44 -2.20
C SER A 822 15.64 -12.81 -0.81
N LEU A 823 15.23 -11.53 -0.74
CA LEU A 823 14.91 -10.84 0.51
C LEU A 823 13.85 -11.57 1.36
N PHE A 824 12.99 -12.39 0.73
CA PHE A 824 11.86 -13.07 1.39
C PHE A 824 12.07 -14.58 1.57
N ARG A 825 13.21 -15.13 1.11
CA ARG A 825 13.56 -16.54 1.28
C ARG A 825 14.37 -16.76 2.56
N LEU A 826 14.27 -17.94 3.16
CA LEU A 826 14.98 -18.29 4.39
C LEU A 826 16.47 -18.51 4.12
N GLY A 827 17.29 -17.64 4.71
CA GLY A 827 18.74 -17.73 4.73
C GLY A 827 19.27 -18.87 5.61
N PRO A 828 20.60 -19.14 5.54
CA PRO A 828 21.21 -20.29 6.22
C PRO A 828 21.15 -20.28 7.75
N ASP A 829 20.80 -19.16 8.37
CA ASP A 829 20.60 -18.97 9.81
C ASP A 829 19.13 -19.17 10.26
N GLY A 830 18.20 -19.30 9.31
CA GLY A 830 16.76 -19.43 9.58
C GLY A 830 16.00 -18.10 9.68
N ARG A 831 16.60 -16.98 9.25
CA ARG A 831 15.92 -15.70 9.01
C ARG A 831 15.80 -15.42 7.51
N ARG A 832 14.88 -14.57 7.11
CA ARG A 832 14.94 -13.87 5.81
C ARG A 832 15.86 -12.66 5.93
N PRO A 833 16.56 -12.25 4.86
CA PRO A 833 17.25 -10.96 4.86
C PRO A 833 16.28 -9.83 5.23
N GLY A 834 15.09 -9.80 4.61
CA GLY A 834 14.05 -8.79 4.83
C GLY A 834 13.18 -8.95 6.08
N ASP A 835 13.44 -9.93 6.97
CA ASP A 835 12.75 -9.97 8.27
C ASP A 835 13.29 -8.81 9.16
N PRO A 836 12.45 -7.91 9.71
CA PRO A 836 12.90 -6.81 10.57
C PRO A 836 13.80 -7.28 11.73
N TYR A 837 14.85 -6.52 12.04
CA TYR A 837 15.92 -6.93 12.98
C TYR A 837 15.39 -7.39 14.36
N HIS A 838 14.30 -6.77 14.81
CA HIS A 838 13.66 -7.04 16.09
C HIS A 838 12.77 -8.29 16.10
N GLN A 839 12.38 -8.81 14.94
CA GLN A 839 11.54 -10.00 14.83
C GLN A 839 12.30 -11.19 15.44
N PRO A 840 11.77 -11.90 16.46
CA PRO A 840 12.48 -13.02 17.06
C PRO A 840 12.75 -14.18 16.07
N THR A 841 13.64 -15.10 16.45
CA THR A 841 14.03 -16.24 15.61
C THR A 841 13.40 -17.55 16.08
N GLY A 842 13.28 -18.52 15.18
CA GLY A 842 12.78 -19.87 15.47
C GLY A 842 11.57 -20.27 14.60
N PRO A 843 11.08 -21.52 14.72
CA PRO A 843 10.10 -22.07 13.78
C PRO A 843 8.76 -21.33 13.72
N LEU A 844 8.32 -20.73 14.83
CA LEU A 844 7.09 -19.93 14.91
C LEU A 844 7.20 -18.60 14.16
N TRP A 845 8.43 -18.07 14.02
CA TRP A 845 8.72 -16.79 13.38
C TRP A 845 9.07 -16.99 11.90
N ALA A 846 9.97 -17.92 11.60
CA ALA A 846 10.38 -18.26 10.23
C ALA A 846 9.22 -18.73 9.31
N ALA A 847 8.10 -19.19 9.87
CA ALA A 847 6.90 -19.59 9.12
C ALA A 847 6.11 -18.43 8.45
N HIS A 848 6.50 -17.18 8.71
CA HIS A 848 5.82 -15.99 8.22
C HIS A 848 6.83 -15.02 7.58
N PRO A 849 6.75 -14.74 6.27
CA PRO A 849 7.43 -13.60 5.69
C PRO A 849 6.75 -12.30 6.17
N THR A 850 7.57 -11.31 6.47
CA THR A 850 7.17 -9.93 6.79
C THR A 850 7.52 -9.04 5.58
N PHE A 851 6.79 -7.95 5.38
CA PHE A 851 6.86 -7.15 4.16
C PHE A 851 7.06 -5.68 4.54
N SER A 852 8.32 -5.26 4.62
CA SER A 852 8.69 -3.90 4.99
C SER A 852 8.49 -2.89 3.84
N GLU A 853 8.34 -1.62 4.21
CA GLU A 853 8.31 -0.46 3.31
C GLU A 853 9.58 -0.40 2.44
N TYR A 854 10.76 -0.53 3.07
CA TYR A 854 12.06 -0.51 2.41
C TYR A 854 13.07 -1.45 3.10
N PHE A 855 14.26 -1.61 2.49
CA PHE A 855 15.26 -2.60 2.92
C PHE A 855 16.67 -2.01 3.01
N ASP A 856 17.41 -2.35 4.06
CA ASP A 856 18.78 -1.85 4.31
C ASP A 856 19.70 -2.08 3.09
N GLY A 857 20.37 -1.02 2.65
CA GLY A 857 21.16 -1.00 1.42
C GLY A 857 22.49 -1.77 1.46
N ASP A 858 22.87 -2.38 2.58
CA ASP A 858 24.06 -3.22 2.72
C ASP A 858 23.77 -4.65 3.18
N ASN A 859 22.73 -4.87 3.99
CA ASN A 859 22.41 -6.17 4.57
C ASN A 859 20.99 -6.67 4.24
N GLY A 860 20.09 -5.82 3.76
CA GLY A 860 18.74 -6.20 3.31
C GLY A 860 17.68 -6.36 4.41
N VAL A 861 17.97 -6.00 5.67
CA VAL A 861 16.97 -5.95 6.76
C VAL A 861 15.78 -5.08 6.37
N GLY A 862 14.56 -5.55 6.67
CA GLY A 862 13.33 -4.79 6.49
C GLY A 862 13.21 -3.63 7.49
N LEU A 863 12.82 -2.47 6.99
CA LEU A 863 12.81 -1.15 7.64
C LEU A 863 11.57 -0.33 7.27
N GLY A 864 11.26 0.71 8.05
CA GLY A 864 9.96 1.38 7.99
C GLY A 864 8.79 0.41 8.20
N ALA A 865 7.62 0.73 7.63
CA ALA A 865 6.36 0.03 7.91
C ALA A 865 6.44 -1.50 7.75
N ALA A 866 6.37 -2.26 8.84
CA ALA A 866 6.64 -3.71 8.86
C ALA A 866 5.59 -4.57 8.12
N HIS A 867 4.41 -3.99 7.86
CA HIS A 867 3.27 -4.68 7.25
C HIS A 867 2.87 -4.10 5.88
N GLN A 868 3.78 -3.34 5.25
CA GLN A 868 3.68 -2.81 3.89
C GLN A 868 3.54 -3.94 2.85
N THR A 869 2.31 -4.40 2.68
CA THR A 869 1.89 -5.29 1.59
C THR A 869 1.28 -4.48 0.45
N GLY A 870 1.66 -3.21 0.36
CA GLY A 870 1.44 -2.29 -0.74
C GLY A 870 2.40 -2.55 -1.91
N TRP A 871 3.33 -1.63 -2.17
CA TRP A 871 4.30 -1.80 -3.27
C TRP A 871 5.22 -3.00 -3.07
N THR A 872 5.53 -3.42 -1.83
CA THR A 872 6.45 -4.54 -1.58
C THR A 872 5.79 -5.88 -1.94
N ALA A 873 4.46 -5.95 -1.99
CA ALA A 873 3.75 -7.09 -2.56
C ALA A 873 3.96 -7.27 -4.08
N MET A 874 4.64 -6.35 -4.77
CA MET A 874 5.17 -6.59 -6.12
C MET A 874 6.16 -7.76 -6.20
N VAL A 875 6.72 -8.26 -5.08
CA VAL A 875 7.44 -9.54 -5.07
C VAL A 875 6.56 -10.70 -5.59
N ALA A 876 5.24 -10.67 -5.34
CA ALA A 876 4.30 -11.64 -5.91
C ALA A 876 4.08 -11.44 -7.42
N HIS A 877 4.24 -10.22 -7.93
CA HIS A 877 4.20 -9.96 -9.37
C HIS A 877 5.43 -10.56 -10.06
N LEU A 878 6.63 -10.37 -9.51
CA LEU A 878 7.89 -10.97 -10.01
C LEU A 878 7.75 -12.50 -10.06
N ILE A 879 7.46 -13.14 -8.92
CA ILE A 879 7.27 -14.60 -8.78
C ILE A 879 6.21 -15.18 -9.75
N CYS A 880 5.22 -14.39 -10.18
CA CYS A 880 4.17 -14.80 -11.10
C CYS A 880 4.38 -14.38 -12.57
N THR A 881 5.50 -13.72 -12.93
CA THR A 881 5.74 -13.15 -14.27
C THR A 881 7.13 -13.50 -14.87
N PRO A 882 7.43 -14.80 -15.09
CA PRO A 882 8.66 -15.24 -15.76
C PRO A 882 8.67 -15.00 -17.29
#